data_AF-A0A6M8HQ11-F1
#
_entry.id   AF-A0A6M8HQ11-F1
#
_cell.length_a   1.000
_cell.length_b   1.000
_cell.length_c   1.000
_cell.angle_alpha   90.00
_cell.angle_beta   90.00
_cell.angle_gamma   90.00
#
_symmetry.space_group_name_H-M   'P 1'
#
loop_
_entity.id
_entity.type
_entity.pdbx_description
1 polymer ?
#
loop_
_entity_poly.entity_id
_entity_poly.type
_entity_poly.pdbx_seq_one_letter_code
_entity_poly.pdbx_strand_id
1 'polypeptide(L)'
;MLTRLIDSLETIRTVSHLYRVLLQRPPDGPGLAHNAGLLDAGVEASELIGAMLASGEAQHLWAGQGTVDIARSIWDCGQPSLRGFARRRDARCFAKVWNEASGIVQFIIEAVQSDRARSVPILPLLFPNGIDPDDRADTPAWAYPLWAEESERAIEAGLASLLPRLLRSRKRIDLVLELDPGGTTPDLVATINSLRAQVYPHWRLLLSGSPAPGQGVPVDPRIVRSDERSVGDLADWIGWLRPGDTLAPTALALFALTIRKRHGAVAIYCDEDCRQPDGLQPRPVLKAGWDPDAAERIDVMGALALYRASHLYREPRTPFDAGGPIARCRIATRDARDRQVVHLPAILCHRIETPAATLPVAPRDPDRPRPTVSVVIATRDLASRLACCVNSLRRCTDYPNVQIVLVDNGSSEPDAIALLDRLAGEAGCLLLRRPGAFNWSALNNEGVRASSGDIVVLLNNDVECIEPGWLDAMVFACLQPQVGVVGALLLFPRGEVQHAGIVIGPGPVAAHAWSTGHGHHADRQNFSAVTGACMAFRRSVFDGLNGLNAAQLPVTWNDVDFCLRAREAGLRVVLARQAVLVHDEGSTRTPDSAPENLPQLLRTSAYIATRHRHALTADPFLNPNLTVKSGGRLLDPSAPQQIWPILQRGGR
;
A
#
# COMPACT_ATOMS: atom_id res chain seq x y z
N MET A 1 -28.65 3.29 30.80
CA MET A 1 -27.26 3.80 30.84
C MET A 1 -26.55 3.52 29.51
N LEU A 2 -26.59 2.28 28.99
CA LEU A 2 -26.04 1.92 27.67
C LEU A 2 -26.70 2.67 26.49
N THR A 3 -28.04 2.78 26.48
CA THR A 3 -28.78 3.48 25.41
C THR A 3 -28.43 4.97 25.38
N ARG A 4 -28.44 5.64 26.54
CA ARG A 4 -27.99 7.05 26.65
C ARG A 4 -26.55 7.25 26.20
N LEU A 5 -25.66 6.28 26.44
CA LEU A 5 -24.27 6.34 25.98
C LEU A 5 -24.16 6.19 24.45
N ILE A 6 -24.99 5.33 23.86
CA ILE A 6 -25.07 5.12 22.40
C ILE A 6 -25.64 6.37 21.72
N ASP A 7 -26.74 6.92 22.25
CA ASP A 7 -27.38 8.12 21.73
C ASP A 7 -26.41 9.32 21.78
N SER A 8 -25.70 9.52 22.90
CA SER A 8 -24.69 10.58 23.01
C SER A 8 -23.50 10.39 22.05
N LEU A 9 -23.10 9.15 21.74
CA LEU A 9 -22.04 8.87 20.76
C LEU A 9 -22.47 9.18 19.34
N GLU A 10 -23.74 8.93 19.01
CA GLU A 10 -24.33 9.23 17.69
C GLU A 10 -24.49 10.74 17.50
N THR A 11 -24.93 11.45 18.55
CA THR A 11 -24.97 12.91 18.60
C THR A 11 -23.58 13.52 18.38
N ILE A 12 -22.56 13.05 19.11
CA ILE A 12 -21.18 13.55 19.00
C ILE A 12 -20.60 13.33 17.59
N ARG A 13 -20.92 12.19 16.97
CA ARG A 13 -20.51 11.88 15.58
C ARG A 13 -21.16 12.82 14.59
N THR A 14 -22.45 13.07 14.74
CA THR A 14 -23.22 13.98 13.89
C THR A 14 -22.64 15.39 13.95
N VAL A 15 -22.41 15.95 15.15
CA VAL A 15 -21.84 17.29 15.31
C VAL A 15 -20.41 17.37 14.76
N SER A 16 -19.59 16.35 15.01
CA SER A 16 -18.22 16.30 14.45
C SER A 16 -18.21 16.28 12.93
N HIS A 17 -19.21 15.64 12.32
CA HIS A 17 -19.37 15.61 10.88
C HIS A 17 -19.75 16.98 10.32
N LEU A 18 -20.70 17.67 10.96
CA LEU A 18 -21.14 19.01 10.56
C LEU A 18 -20.00 20.04 10.58
N TYR A 19 -19.14 20.03 11.59
CA TYR A 19 -17.98 20.93 11.66
C TYR A 19 -16.99 20.71 10.53
N ARG A 20 -16.70 19.44 10.21
CA ARG A 20 -15.74 19.11 9.15
C ARG A 20 -16.27 19.46 7.78
N VAL A 21 -17.57 19.23 7.54
CA VAL A 21 -18.18 19.49 6.24
C VAL A 21 -18.45 20.98 6.02
N LEU A 22 -18.99 21.68 7.01
CA LEU A 22 -19.45 23.07 6.86
C LEU A 22 -18.37 24.10 7.19
N LEU A 23 -17.47 23.79 8.13
CA LEU A 23 -16.47 24.74 8.63
C LEU A 23 -15.02 24.31 8.32
N GLN A 24 -14.85 23.20 7.59
CA GLN A 24 -13.56 22.66 7.15
C GLN A 24 -12.51 22.50 8.27
N ARG A 25 -12.96 22.22 9.50
CA ARG A 25 -12.09 22.06 10.66
C ARG A 25 -12.66 21.07 11.68
N PRO A 26 -11.84 20.47 12.56
CA PRO A 26 -12.34 19.68 13.67
C PRO A 26 -13.17 20.55 14.64
N PRO A 27 -14.18 19.99 15.32
CA PRO A 27 -14.94 20.72 16.33
C PRO A 27 -14.06 21.06 17.54
N ASP A 28 -14.25 22.25 18.09
CA ASP A 28 -13.67 22.63 19.37
C ASP A 28 -14.50 22.05 20.52
N GLY A 29 -13.85 21.77 21.66
CA GLY A 29 -14.50 21.14 22.81
C GLY A 29 -15.80 21.85 23.27
N PRO A 30 -15.81 23.20 23.40
CA PRO A 30 -17.01 23.95 23.76
C PRO A 30 -18.12 23.90 22.70
N GLY A 31 -17.77 24.02 21.41
CA GLY A 31 -18.74 23.96 20.31
C GLY A 31 -19.34 22.56 20.13
N LEU A 32 -18.54 21.51 20.32
CA LEU A 32 -19.01 20.12 20.32
C LEU A 32 -20.02 19.88 21.43
N ALA A 33 -19.71 20.32 22.66
CA ALA A 33 -20.57 20.13 23.82
C ALA A 33 -21.89 20.93 23.70
N HIS A 34 -21.82 22.16 23.17
CA HIS A 34 -23.00 23.00 22.96
C HIS A 34 -23.97 22.40 21.94
N ASN A 35 -23.47 22.05 20.75
CA ASN A 35 -24.31 21.53 19.67
C ASN A 35 -24.80 20.11 19.93
N ALA A 36 -24.01 19.29 20.63
CA ALA A 36 -24.48 17.99 21.10
C ALA A 36 -25.63 18.16 22.12
N GLY A 37 -25.51 19.15 23.02
CA GLY A 37 -26.58 19.48 23.96
C GLY A 37 -27.87 19.95 23.28
N LEU A 38 -27.78 20.62 22.12
CA LEU A 38 -28.96 21.04 21.34
C LEU A 38 -29.66 19.85 20.68
N LEU A 39 -28.91 18.93 20.06
CA LEU A 39 -29.47 17.72 19.47
C LEU A 39 -30.08 16.80 20.53
N ASP A 40 -29.41 16.65 21.68
CA ASP A 40 -29.94 15.90 22.83
C ASP A 40 -31.19 16.58 23.44
N ALA A 41 -31.33 17.90 23.27
CA ALA A 41 -32.53 18.65 23.64
C ALA A 41 -33.64 18.60 22.57
N GLY A 42 -33.45 17.85 21.48
CA GLY A 42 -34.44 17.63 20.42
C GLY A 42 -34.43 18.68 19.31
N VAL A 43 -33.37 19.49 19.19
CA VAL A 43 -33.18 20.37 18.03
C VAL A 43 -32.84 19.52 16.82
N GLU A 44 -33.59 19.68 15.75
CA GLU A 44 -33.39 18.90 14.53
C GLU A 44 -32.04 19.25 13.87
N ALA A 45 -31.34 18.24 13.34
CA ALA A 45 -30.04 18.43 12.70
C ALA A 45 -30.09 19.46 11.55
N SER A 46 -31.23 19.58 10.88
CA SER A 46 -31.47 20.58 9.84
C SER A 46 -31.43 22.03 10.35
N GLU A 47 -31.93 22.28 11.56
CA GLU A 47 -31.90 23.60 12.18
C GLU A 47 -30.47 23.97 12.59
N LEU A 48 -29.74 22.99 13.12
CA LEU A 48 -28.33 23.13 13.46
C LEU A 48 -27.46 23.46 12.24
N ILE A 49 -27.68 22.75 11.13
CA ILE A 49 -27.01 23.02 9.84
C ILE A 49 -27.30 24.44 9.34
N GLY A 50 -28.58 24.85 9.39
CA GLY A 50 -29.00 26.19 8.98
C GLY A 50 -28.32 27.31 9.79
N ALA A 51 -28.17 27.10 11.09
CA ALA A 51 -27.47 28.01 12.00
C ALA A 51 -25.95 28.04 11.76
N MET A 52 -25.32 26.90 11.51
CA MET A 52 -23.88 26.82 11.20
C MET A 52 -23.56 27.51 9.87
N LEU A 53 -24.38 27.29 8.84
CA LEU A 53 -24.28 28.02 7.57
C LEU A 53 -24.48 29.53 7.76
N ALA A 54 -25.29 29.94 8.74
CA ALA A 54 -25.50 31.35 9.08
C ALA A 54 -24.29 32.04 9.69
N SER A 55 -23.35 31.28 10.25
CA SER A 55 -22.24 31.83 11.02
C SER A 55 -21.35 32.71 10.13
N GLY A 56 -20.81 33.80 10.71
CA GLY A 56 -19.87 34.67 10.00
C GLY A 56 -18.63 33.91 9.51
N GLU A 57 -18.28 32.80 10.18
CA GLU A 57 -17.19 31.91 9.80
C GLU A 57 -17.50 31.10 8.52
N ALA A 58 -18.69 30.50 8.43
CA ALA A 58 -19.14 29.85 7.20
C ALA A 58 -19.26 30.87 6.05
N GLN A 59 -19.76 32.07 6.31
CA GLN A 59 -19.83 33.13 5.30
C GLN A 59 -18.44 33.52 4.76
N HIS A 60 -17.40 33.49 5.59
CA HIS A 60 -16.03 33.76 5.16
C HIS A 60 -15.45 32.61 4.31
N LEU A 61 -15.71 31.36 4.69
CA LEU A 61 -15.20 30.16 3.99
C LEU A 61 -15.84 29.93 2.61
N TRP A 62 -17.14 30.21 2.48
CA TRP A 62 -17.90 29.89 1.27
C TRP A 62 -18.07 31.09 0.33
N ALA A 63 -17.19 32.09 0.39
CA ALA A 63 -17.14 33.26 -0.50
C ALA A 63 -18.31 34.27 -0.36
N GLY A 64 -18.75 34.54 0.88
CA GLY A 64 -19.65 35.64 1.24
C GLY A 64 -21.12 35.27 1.42
N GLN A 65 -21.90 36.20 1.98
CA GLN A 65 -23.32 36.04 2.33
C GLN A 65 -24.15 35.46 1.18
N GLY A 66 -23.86 35.85 -0.07
CA GLY A 66 -24.61 35.38 -1.25
C GLY A 66 -24.50 33.89 -1.52
N THR A 67 -23.35 33.25 -1.28
CA THR A 67 -23.19 31.80 -1.47
C THR A 67 -23.86 31.02 -0.36
N VAL A 68 -23.82 31.54 0.87
CA VAL A 68 -24.53 30.99 2.04
C VAL A 68 -26.04 31.12 1.85
N ASP A 69 -26.54 32.25 1.36
CA ASP A 69 -27.95 32.47 1.09
C ASP A 69 -28.45 31.58 -0.06
N ILE A 70 -27.60 31.25 -1.03
CA ILE A 70 -27.88 30.28 -2.10
C ILE A 70 -27.89 28.85 -1.54
N ALA A 71 -26.89 28.44 -0.75
CA ALA A 71 -26.84 27.13 -0.12
C ALA A 71 -28.03 26.90 0.83
N ARG A 72 -28.39 27.94 1.60
CA ARG A 72 -29.59 27.97 2.43
C ARG A 72 -30.85 27.94 1.59
N SER A 73 -30.97 28.75 0.53
CA SER A 73 -32.12 28.71 -0.37
C SER A 73 -32.29 27.34 -1.02
N ILE A 74 -31.21 26.66 -1.39
CA ILE A 74 -31.24 25.30 -1.97
C ILE A 74 -31.70 24.27 -0.92
N TRP A 75 -31.24 24.40 0.31
CA TRP A 75 -31.68 23.57 1.43
C TRP A 75 -33.17 23.79 1.77
N ASP A 76 -33.59 25.06 1.83
CA ASP A 76 -34.97 25.47 2.07
C ASP A 76 -35.89 25.10 0.88
N CYS A 77 -35.36 24.99 -0.35
CA CYS A 77 -36.09 24.49 -1.52
C CYS A 77 -36.46 22.99 -1.43
N GLY A 78 -35.84 22.24 -0.50
CA GLY A 78 -36.31 20.92 -0.09
C GLY A 78 -37.60 20.95 0.75
N GLN A 79 -38.06 22.16 1.13
CA GLN A 79 -39.37 22.43 1.72
C GLN A 79 -40.22 23.24 0.73
N PRO A 80 -41.48 22.87 0.47
CA PRO A 80 -42.23 23.40 -0.66
C PRO A 80 -42.81 24.81 -0.38
N SER A 81 -42.01 25.88 -0.48
CA SER A 81 -42.52 27.23 -0.82
C SER A 81 -41.44 28.22 -1.28
N LEU A 82 -41.16 28.21 -2.58
CA LEU A 82 -40.34 29.21 -3.28
C LEU A 82 -41.14 30.48 -3.57
N ARG A 83 -40.75 31.64 -3.01
CA ARG A 83 -41.07 32.95 -3.62
C ARG A 83 -39.96 33.97 -3.42
N GLY A 84 -39.03 34.01 -4.39
CA GLY A 84 -38.35 35.26 -4.76
C GLY A 84 -36.83 35.27 -4.65
N PHE A 85 -36.12 34.54 -5.52
CA PHE A 85 -34.71 34.85 -5.79
C PHE A 85 -34.38 34.71 -7.28
N ALA A 86 -35.11 35.48 -8.09
CA ALA A 86 -34.68 35.84 -9.43
C ALA A 86 -33.98 37.20 -9.34
N ARG A 87 -32.66 37.25 -9.64
CA ARG A 87 -32.02 38.24 -10.54
C ARG A 87 -30.48 38.21 -10.43
N ARG A 88 -29.85 37.61 -11.46
CA ARG A 88 -28.41 37.64 -11.85
C ARG A 88 -27.51 36.73 -10.97
N ARG A 89 -26.64 35.84 -11.46
CA ARG A 89 -25.89 35.70 -12.73
C ARG A 89 -25.65 34.22 -13.06
N ASP A 90 -25.80 33.90 -14.35
CA ASP A 90 -25.34 32.72 -15.10
C ASP A 90 -25.94 31.32 -14.82
N ALA A 91 -27.00 31.00 -15.57
CA ALA A 91 -27.72 29.72 -15.54
C ALA A 91 -26.88 28.51 -16.03
N ARG A 92 -25.74 28.71 -16.70
CA ARG A 92 -24.90 27.59 -17.19
C ARG A 92 -23.98 27.02 -16.11
N CYS A 93 -23.49 27.84 -15.19
CA CYS A 93 -22.82 27.35 -13.97
C CYS A 93 -23.83 26.70 -13.02
N PHE A 94 -25.05 27.26 -12.93
CA PHE A 94 -26.11 26.69 -12.11
C PHE A 94 -26.52 25.29 -12.56
N ALA A 95 -26.75 25.03 -13.85
CA ALA A 95 -27.13 23.69 -14.32
C ALA A 95 -26.08 22.60 -14.05
N LYS A 96 -24.78 22.97 -14.06
CA LYS A 96 -23.67 22.04 -13.81
C LYS A 96 -23.54 21.71 -12.32
N VAL A 97 -23.56 22.74 -11.47
CA VAL A 97 -23.54 22.58 -10.01
C VAL A 97 -24.85 21.96 -9.49
N TRP A 98 -25.99 22.30 -10.09
CA TRP A 98 -27.31 21.77 -9.75
C TRP A 98 -27.45 20.29 -10.13
N ASN A 99 -26.95 19.84 -11.29
CA ASN A 99 -27.01 18.41 -11.64
C ASN A 99 -26.08 17.56 -10.77
N GLU A 100 -24.92 18.09 -10.36
CA GLU A 100 -23.98 17.39 -9.48
C GLU A 100 -24.45 17.40 -8.01
N ALA A 101 -24.95 18.54 -7.51
CA ALA A 101 -25.43 18.66 -6.14
C ALA A 101 -26.81 18.02 -5.92
N SER A 102 -27.76 18.15 -6.86
CA SER A 102 -29.10 17.57 -6.71
C SER A 102 -29.07 16.04 -6.78
N GLY A 103 -28.15 15.45 -7.55
CA GLY A 103 -27.97 13.98 -7.58
C GLY A 103 -27.43 13.43 -6.26
N ILE A 104 -26.53 14.15 -5.60
CA ILE A 104 -25.93 13.76 -4.32
C ILE A 104 -26.92 13.99 -3.17
N VAL A 105 -27.61 15.13 -3.15
CA VAL A 105 -28.57 15.48 -2.10
C VAL A 105 -29.82 14.58 -2.17
N GLN A 106 -30.36 14.32 -3.35
CA GLN A 106 -31.51 13.43 -3.53
C GLN A 106 -31.18 11.98 -3.12
N PHE A 107 -29.97 11.51 -3.45
CA PHE A 107 -29.49 10.19 -3.05
C PHE A 107 -29.26 10.07 -1.53
N ILE A 108 -28.77 11.12 -0.88
CA ILE A 108 -28.60 11.17 0.59
C ILE A 108 -29.97 11.16 1.29
N ILE A 109 -30.95 11.91 0.77
CA ILE A 109 -32.32 11.93 1.29
C ILE A 109 -32.98 10.55 1.15
N GLU A 110 -32.84 9.89 0.01
CA GLU A 110 -33.37 8.54 -0.23
C GLU A 110 -32.67 7.46 0.62
N ALA A 111 -31.37 7.60 0.85
CA ALA A 111 -30.58 6.70 1.70
C ALA A 111 -30.94 6.85 3.19
N VAL A 112 -31.28 8.06 3.65
CA VAL A 112 -31.69 8.35 5.03
C VAL A 112 -33.16 7.97 5.28
N GLN A 113 -34.04 8.13 4.28
CA GLN A 113 -35.47 7.83 4.40
C GLN A 113 -35.80 6.34 4.21
N SER A 114 -34.93 5.56 3.56
CA SER A 114 -35.12 4.11 3.46
C SER A 114 -34.61 3.42 4.73
N ASP A 115 -35.48 2.68 5.42
CA ASP A 115 -35.22 1.88 6.64
C ASP A 115 -34.22 0.70 6.42
N ARG A 116 -33.33 0.83 5.44
CA ARG A 116 -32.26 -0.11 5.07
C ARG A 116 -30.88 0.32 5.56
N ALA A 117 -30.80 1.23 6.52
CA ALA A 117 -29.56 1.68 7.17
C ALA A 117 -28.90 0.62 8.10
N ARG A 118 -29.13 -0.67 7.85
CA ARG A 118 -28.22 -1.74 8.26
C ARG A 118 -27.59 -2.30 7.00
N SER A 119 -26.30 -2.02 6.79
CA SER A 119 -25.36 -2.72 5.89
C SER A 119 -24.83 -2.06 4.60
N VAL A 120 -24.94 -0.74 4.40
CA VAL A 120 -24.14 -0.07 3.35
C VAL A 120 -23.25 1.02 3.97
N PRO A 121 -21.91 0.93 3.86
CA PRO A 121 -21.05 2.04 4.24
C PRO A 121 -21.20 3.14 3.19
N ILE A 122 -21.70 4.31 3.61
CA ILE A 122 -21.92 5.52 2.77
C ILE A 122 -20.62 6.33 2.53
N LEU A 123 -19.57 6.11 3.33
CA LEU A 123 -18.24 6.73 3.18
C LEU A 123 -17.58 6.63 1.78
N PRO A 124 -17.73 5.55 0.99
CA PRO A 124 -17.18 5.45 -0.36
C PRO A 124 -17.83 6.34 -1.41
N LEU A 125 -19.03 6.87 -1.13
CA LEU A 125 -19.81 7.66 -2.08
C LEU A 125 -19.65 9.18 -1.85
N LEU A 126 -19.17 9.59 -0.67
CA LEU A 126 -18.86 10.99 -0.35
C LEU A 126 -17.47 11.44 -0.84
N PHE A 127 -16.60 10.50 -1.23
CA PHE A 127 -15.24 10.78 -1.72
C PHE A 127 -14.93 10.01 -3.02
N PRO A 128 -15.58 10.34 -4.15
CA PRO A 128 -15.39 9.62 -5.41
C PRO A 128 -13.95 9.73 -5.97
N ASN A 129 -13.18 10.73 -5.54
CA ASN A 129 -11.79 10.98 -5.99
C ASN A 129 -10.76 11.06 -4.84
N GLY A 130 -11.05 10.48 -3.67
CA GLY A 130 -10.12 10.55 -2.53
C GLY A 130 -9.93 11.97 -1.96
N ILE A 131 -9.31 12.06 -0.79
CA ILE A 131 -8.84 13.32 -0.20
C ILE A 131 -7.54 13.71 -0.92
N ASP A 132 -7.40 15.01 -1.20
CA ASP A 132 -6.24 15.64 -1.81
C ASP A 132 -4.90 15.13 -1.17
N PRO A 133 -3.93 14.66 -1.98
CA PRO A 133 -2.66 14.12 -1.50
C PRO A 133 -1.75 15.07 -0.71
N ASP A 134 -2.04 16.38 -0.71
CA ASP A 134 -1.21 17.39 -0.03
C ASP A 134 -1.48 17.54 1.47
N ASP A 135 -2.55 16.94 2.01
CA ASP A 135 -2.74 16.91 3.45
C ASP A 135 -1.89 15.78 4.05
N ARG A 136 -0.69 16.15 4.54
CA ARG A 136 0.23 15.29 5.30
C ARG A 136 -0.37 14.76 6.62
N ALA A 137 -1.66 14.98 6.85
CA ALA A 137 -2.42 14.46 7.96
C ALA A 137 -2.78 12.98 7.71
N ASP A 138 -1.92 12.15 8.28
CA ASP A 138 -2.10 10.74 8.57
C ASP A 138 -3.52 10.39 9.06
N THR A 139 -3.81 9.08 9.09
CA THR A 139 -4.85 8.55 9.99
C THR A 139 -4.83 9.36 11.31
N PRO A 140 -5.93 10.03 11.70
CA PRO A 140 -5.87 10.97 12.82
C PRO A 140 -5.21 10.32 14.04
N ALA A 141 -4.31 11.01 14.74
CA ALA A 141 -3.51 10.40 15.82
C ALA A 141 -4.35 9.71 16.92
N TRP A 142 -5.62 10.11 17.09
CA TRP A 142 -6.57 9.48 18.01
C TRP A 142 -7.21 8.18 17.46
N ALA A 143 -7.20 7.96 16.16
CA ALA A 143 -7.88 6.84 15.50
C ALA A 143 -7.13 5.53 15.68
N TYR A 144 -5.80 5.55 15.74
CA TYR A 144 -5.01 4.34 15.94
C TYR A 144 -5.29 3.67 17.30
N PRO A 145 -5.25 4.37 18.46
CA PRO A 145 -5.53 3.75 19.75
C PRO A 145 -6.92 3.09 19.83
N LEU A 146 -7.96 3.76 19.31
CA LEU A 146 -9.31 3.20 19.27
C LEU A 146 -9.40 1.97 18.36
N TRP A 147 -8.74 2.03 17.19
CA TRP A 147 -8.69 0.90 16.26
C TRP A 147 -7.94 -0.29 16.88
N ALA A 148 -6.82 -0.05 17.56
CA ALA A 148 -6.02 -1.08 18.21
C ALA A 148 -6.81 -1.78 19.32
N GLU A 149 -7.49 -1.01 20.19
CA GLU A 149 -8.32 -1.54 21.27
C GLU A 149 -9.49 -2.39 20.74
N GLU A 150 -10.22 -1.89 19.74
CA GLU A 150 -11.35 -2.62 19.18
C GLU A 150 -10.89 -3.89 18.44
N SER A 151 -9.72 -3.83 17.79
CA SER A 151 -9.12 -4.99 17.15
C SER A 151 -8.70 -6.06 18.15
N GLU A 152 -8.10 -5.67 19.27
CA GLU A 152 -7.72 -6.59 20.34
C GLU A 152 -8.95 -7.31 20.92
N ARG A 153 -10.03 -6.56 21.21
CA ARG A 153 -11.31 -7.13 21.65
C ARG A 153 -11.89 -8.12 20.64
N ALA A 154 -11.81 -7.79 19.35
CA ALA A 154 -12.30 -8.67 18.27
C ALA A 154 -11.48 -9.97 18.18
N ILE A 155 -10.15 -9.90 18.36
CA ILE A 155 -9.28 -11.08 18.45
C ILE A 155 -9.68 -11.93 19.65
N GLU A 156 -9.81 -11.33 20.83
CA GLU A 156 -10.15 -12.03 22.07
C GLU A 156 -11.49 -12.77 21.94
N ALA A 157 -12.51 -12.08 21.43
CA ALA A 157 -13.82 -12.67 21.17
C ALA A 157 -13.75 -13.84 20.19
N GLY A 158 -12.99 -13.70 19.09
CA GLY A 158 -12.82 -14.78 18.11
C GLY A 158 -12.02 -15.97 18.65
N LEU A 159 -11.01 -15.72 19.49
CA LEU A 159 -10.21 -16.76 20.12
C LEU A 159 -10.93 -17.50 21.25
N ALA A 160 -11.87 -16.87 21.94
CA ALA A 160 -12.54 -17.43 23.12
C ALA A 160 -13.10 -18.86 22.85
N SER A 161 -13.71 -19.07 21.69
CA SER A 161 -14.25 -20.37 21.29
C SER A 161 -13.19 -21.42 20.90
N LEU A 162 -11.99 -20.98 20.51
CA LEU A 162 -10.90 -21.83 20.02
C LEU A 162 -9.88 -22.15 21.11
N LEU A 163 -9.76 -21.29 22.12
CA LEU A 163 -8.74 -21.36 23.17
C LEU A 163 -8.74 -22.71 23.91
N PRO A 164 -9.88 -23.29 24.36
CA PRO A 164 -9.86 -24.58 25.06
C PRO A 164 -9.26 -25.72 24.23
N ARG A 165 -9.44 -25.69 22.90
CA ARG A 165 -8.83 -26.67 21.98
C ARG A 165 -7.35 -26.40 21.77
N LEU A 166 -6.98 -25.13 21.67
CA LEU A 166 -5.59 -24.71 21.47
C LEU A 166 -4.71 -25.08 22.67
N LEU A 167 -5.21 -24.87 23.89
CA LEU A 167 -4.52 -25.21 25.15
C LEU A 167 -4.19 -26.70 25.28
N ARG A 168 -4.93 -27.59 24.57
CA ARG A 168 -4.64 -29.03 24.52
C ARG A 168 -3.50 -29.40 23.57
N SER A 169 -3.14 -28.55 22.61
CA SER A 169 -2.16 -28.88 21.56
C SER A 169 -0.73 -29.06 22.07
N ARG A 170 -0.41 -28.46 23.24
CA ARG A 170 0.92 -28.49 23.91
C ARG A 170 2.10 -28.16 22.99
N LYS A 171 1.87 -27.49 21.84
CA LYS A 171 2.94 -27.07 20.95
C LYS A 171 3.68 -25.90 21.61
N ARG A 172 4.87 -26.19 22.14
CA ARG A 172 5.72 -25.17 22.76
C ARG A 172 6.22 -24.18 21.70
N ILE A 173 6.29 -22.91 22.06
CA ILE A 173 6.96 -21.85 21.28
C ILE A 173 8.17 -21.40 22.10
N ASP A 174 9.36 -21.49 21.52
CA ASP A 174 10.57 -20.97 22.17
C ASP A 174 10.83 -19.55 21.66
N LEU A 175 11.17 -18.65 22.57
CA LEU A 175 11.54 -17.26 22.25
C LEU A 175 12.95 -17.02 22.79
N VAL A 176 13.81 -16.47 21.94
CA VAL A 176 15.18 -16.08 22.30
C VAL A 176 15.17 -14.58 22.59
N LEU A 177 15.56 -14.19 23.79
CA LEU A 177 15.78 -12.80 24.14
C LEU A 177 17.27 -12.48 23.98
N GLU A 178 17.60 -11.68 22.97
CA GLU A 178 18.97 -11.22 22.73
C GLU A 178 19.28 -10.05 23.68
N LEU A 179 20.11 -10.31 24.70
CA LEU A 179 20.55 -9.27 25.65
C LEU A 179 21.59 -8.37 24.96
N ASP A 180 21.19 -7.13 24.70
CA ASP A 180 21.98 -6.03 24.15
C ASP A 180 22.52 -5.14 25.29
N PRO A 181 23.79 -4.64 25.23
CA PRO A 181 24.32 -3.66 26.18
C PRO A 181 23.46 -2.40 26.43
N GLY A 182 22.61 -2.00 25.49
CA GLY A 182 21.70 -0.86 25.55
C GLY A 182 20.33 -1.15 26.18
N GLY A 183 19.99 -2.41 26.45
CA GLY A 183 18.72 -2.78 27.10
C GLY A 183 18.72 -2.47 28.60
N THR A 184 17.64 -1.85 29.10
CA THR A 184 17.54 -1.52 30.54
C THR A 184 16.84 -2.64 31.33
N THR A 185 17.07 -2.71 32.65
CA THR A 185 16.33 -3.66 33.52
C THR A 185 14.81 -3.47 33.44
N PRO A 186 14.26 -2.23 33.44
CA PRO A 186 12.82 -2.01 33.17
C PRO A 186 12.33 -2.61 31.86
N ASP A 187 13.09 -2.48 30.77
CA ASP A 187 12.72 -3.01 29.46
C ASP A 187 12.65 -4.53 29.47
N LEU A 188 13.65 -5.18 30.10
CA LEU A 188 13.67 -6.63 30.32
C LEU A 188 12.45 -7.09 31.15
N VAL A 189 12.14 -6.38 32.24
CA VAL A 189 11.00 -6.68 33.11
C VAL A 189 9.67 -6.52 32.35
N ALA A 190 9.54 -5.49 31.52
CA ALA A 190 8.36 -5.24 30.70
C ALA A 190 8.12 -6.41 29.71
N THR A 191 9.17 -6.84 28.99
CA THR A 191 9.10 -7.99 28.09
C THR A 191 8.66 -9.25 28.83
N ILE A 192 9.30 -9.59 29.96
CA ILE A 192 8.96 -10.78 30.75
C ILE A 192 7.52 -10.73 31.27
N ASN A 193 7.06 -9.58 31.77
CA ASN A 193 5.68 -9.45 32.26
C ASN A 193 4.66 -9.63 31.13
N SER A 194 4.94 -9.12 29.92
CA SER A 194 4.07 -9.34 28.76
C SER A 194 3.99 -10.81 28.35
N LEU A 195 5.08 -11.57 28.51
CA LEU A 195 5.09 -13.03 28.27
C LEU A 195 4.30 -13.79 29.34
N ARG A 196 4.42 -13.39 30.62
CA ARG A 196 3.65 -13.98 31.73
C ARG A 196 2.15 -13.77 31.56
N ALA A 197 1.75 -12.66 30.96
CA ALA A 197 0.36 -12.32 30.68
C ALA A 197 -0.26 -13.07 29.47
N GLN A 198 0.53 -13.83 28.70
CA GLN A 198 0.02 -14.54 27.53
C GLN A 198 -1.03 -15.57 27.90
N VAL A 199 -2.17 -15.54 27.19
CA VAL A 199 -3.28 -16.51 27.38
C VAL A 199 -2.90 -17.93 26.93
N TYR A 200 -1.88 -18.06 26.08
CA TYR A 200 -1.31 -19.35 25.67
C TYR A 200 -0.11 -19.69 26.56
N PRO A 201 -0.13 -20.75 27.38
CA PRO A 201 0.86 -20.99 28.42
C PRO A 201 2.10 -21.77 27.95
N HIS A 202 2.03 -22.40 26.77
CA HIS A 202 3.07 -23.32 26.29
C HIS A 202 4.18 -22.55 25.56
N TRP A 203 4.97 -21.79 26.31
CA TRP A 203 6.13 -21.07 25.80
C TRP A 203 7.34 -21.22 26.73
N ARG A 204 8.53 -20.97 26.18
CA ARG A 204 9.79 -20.88 26.92
C ARG A 204 10.59 -19.67 26.45
N LEU A 205 11.16 -18.92 27.38
CA LEU A 205 12.06 -17.81 27.09
C LEU A 205 13.50 -18.26 27.34
N LEU A 206 14.36 -18.10 26.34
CA LEU A 206 15.77 -18.38 26.37
C LEU A 206 16.54 -17.06 26.43
N LEU A 207 17.22 -16.81 27.54
CA LEU A 207 18.06 -15.63 27.68
C LEU A 207 19.43 -15.89 27.04
N SER A 208 19.78 -15.12 26.02
CA SER A 208 21.07 -15.20 25.30
C SER A 208 21.87 -13.91 25.48
N GLY A 209 23.16 -14.03 25.85
CA GLY A 209 24.06 -12.88 26.12
C GLY A 209 24.29 -12.58 27.61
N SER A 210 24.96 -11.46 27.91
CA SER A 210 25.33 -10.98 29.26
C SER A 210 24.96 -9.49 29.39
N PRO A 211 24.50 -8.95 30.55
CA PRO A 211 24.96 -9.29 31.90
C PRO A 211 23.84 -9.77 32.86
N ALA A 212 24.21 -10.01 34.13
CA ALA A 212 23.43 -10.69 35.19
C ALA A 212 21.98 -10.18 35.33
N PRO A 213 21.02 -11.03 35.79
CA PRO A 213 19.70 -10.53 36.13
C PRO A 213 19.91 -9.54 37.29
N GLY A 214 19.57 -8.27 37.09
CA GLY A 214 19.50 -7.33 38.20
C GLY A 214 18.51 -7.82 39.26
N GLN A 215 18.64 -7.32 40.49
CA GLN A 215 17.53 -7.43 41.44
C GLN A 215 16.25 -6.89 40.78
N GLY A 216 15.14 -7.63 40.85
CA GLY A 216 13.84 -7.22 40.30
C GLY A 216 13.40 -7.89 39.00
N VAL A 217 14.22 -8.75 38.37
CA VAL A 217 13.75 -9.57 37.23
C VAL A 217 12.76 -10.65 37.72
N PRO A 218 11.55 -10.75 37.16
CA PRO A 218 10.56 -11.74 37.58
C PRO A 218 11.06 -13.18 37.41
N VAL A 219 10.83 -14.02 38.42
CA VAL A 219 11.11 -15.45 38.37
C VAL A 219 9.92 -16.18 37.74
N ASP A 220 10.18 -16.96 36.69
CA ASP A 220 9.19 -17.84 36.06
C ASP A 220 9.90 -19.12 35.59
N PRO A 221 9.36 -20.32 35.87
CA PRO A 221 10.01 -21.60 35.52
C PRO A 221 10.15 -21.80 34.00
N ARG A 222 9.46 -21.02 33.17
CA ARG A 222 9.58 -21.05 31.71
C ARG A 222 10.74 -20.20 31.19
N ILE A 223 11.48 -19.50 32.05
CA ILE A 223 12.65 -18.69 31.68
C ILE A 223 13.90 -19.51 31.97
N VAL A 224 14.71 -19.73 30.92
CA VAL A 224 15.93 -20.52 30.99
C VAL A 224 17.09 -19.69 30.46
N ARG A 225 18.25 -19.78 31.10
CA ARG A 225 19.49 -19.24 30.55
C ARG A 225 20.05 -20.20 29.52
N SER A 226 20.33 -19.68 28.33
CA SER A 226 20.92 -20.46 27.24
C SER A 226 22.41 -20.69 27.52
N ASP A 227 22.79 -21.92 27.86
CA ASP A 227 24.13 -22.45 27.62
C ASP A 227 24.14 -23.32 26.33
N GLU A 228 25.30 -23.54 25.72
CA GLU A 228 25.44 -24.28 24.45
C GLU A 228 24.82 -25.70 24.47
N ARG A 229 24.55 -26.26 25.66
CA ARG A 229 23.90 -27.57 25.86
C ARG A 229 22.39 -27.57 25.61
N SER A 230 21.77 -26.40 25.45
CA SER A 230 20.31 -26.20 25.35
C SER A 230 19.71 -26.48 23.96
N VAL A 231 20.53 -26.75 22.94
CA VAL A 231 20.09 -26.88 21.53
C VAL A 231 19.27 -28.15 21.27
N GLY A 232 19.49 -29.22 22.04
CA GLY A 232 18.86 -30.54 21.82
C GLY A 232 17.39 -30.66 22.25
N ASP A 233 16.86 -29.72 23.04
CA ASP A 233 15.46 -29.67 23.50
C ASP A 233 14.75 -28.42 22.95
N LEU A 234 15.09 -27.88 21.78
CA LEU A 234 14.38 -26.72 21.25
C LEU A 234 12.99 -27.09 20.71
N ALA A 235 12.04 -26.17 20.84
CA ALA A 235 10.70 -26.35 20.28
C ALA A 235 10.72 -26.36 18.74
N ASP A 236 9.64 -26.88 18.14
CA ASP A 236 9.43 -26.88 16.69
C ASP A 236 9.44 -25.46 16.08
N TRP A 237 9.13 -24.44 16.89
CA TRP A 237 9.01 -23.04 16.50
C TRP A 237 9.81 -22.15 17.44
N ILE A 238 10.65 -21.28 16.85
CA ILE A 238 11.57 -20.40 17.55
C ILE A 238 11.39 -18.97 17.05
N GLY A 239 11.32 -18.00 17.96
CA GLY A 239 11.31 -16.57 17.66
C GLY A 239 12.36 -15.78 18.41
N TRP A 240 12.50 -14.50 18.08
CA TRP A 240 13.44 -13.58 18.72
C TRP A 240 12.70 -12.38 19.29
N LEU A 241 13.23 -11.82 20.37
CA LEU A 241 12.80 -10.57 21.00
C LEU A 241 14.02 -9.79 21.49
N ARG A 242 13.85 -8.50 21.69
CA ARG A 242 14.78 -7.62 22.40
C ARG A 242 14.18 -7.15 23.72
N PRO A 243 15.01 -6.80 24.72
CA PRO A 243 14.53 -6.10 25.90
C PRO A 243 13.70 -4.86 25.49
N GLY A 244 12.50 -4.75 26.03
CA GLY A 244 11.56 -3.65 25.73
C GLY A 244 10.47 -4.02 24.73
N ASP A 245 10.65 -5.09 23.94
CA ASP A 245 9.57 -5.62 23.12
C ASP A 245 8.51 -6.23 24.04
N THR A 246 7.25 -5.84 23.87
CA THR A 246 6.11 -6.37 24.63
C THR A 246 5.08 -6.97 23.70
N LEU A 247 4.43 -8.05 24.12
CA LEU A 247 3.46 -8.76 23.29
C LEU A 247 2.03 -8.48 23.72
N ALA A 248 1.13 -8.39 22.74
CA ALA A 248 -0.31 -8.40 23.00
C ALA A 248 -0.69 -9.71 23.75
N PRO A 249 -1.61 -9.71 24.73
CA PRO A 249 -1.98 -10.87 25.54
C PRO A 249 -2.38 -12.12 24.75
N THR A 250 -2.89 -11.94 23.54
CA THR A 250 -3.35 -12.99 22.62
C THR A 250 -2.32 -13.41 21.57
N ALA A 251 -1.14 -12.78 21.53
CA ALA A 251 -0.13 -12.96 20.48
C ALA A 251 0.26 -14.44 20.30
N LEU A 252 0.74 -15.10 21.35
CA LEU A 252 1.19 -16.50 21.26
C LEU A 252 0.05 -17.47 20.96
N ALA A 253 -1.20 -17.13 21.32
CA ALA A 253 -2.36 -17.91 20.97
C ALA A 253 -2.66 -17.84 19.45
N LEU A 254 -2.54 -16.66 18.84
CA LEU A 254 -2.68 -16.50 17.39
C LEU A 254 -1.57 -17.24 16.64
N PHE A 255 -0.32 -17.15 17.07
CA PHE A 255 0.77 -17.93 16.48
C PHE A 255 0.51 -19.44 16.59
N ALA A 256 0.16 -19.95 17.78
CA ALA A 256 -0.15 -21.37 17.97
C ALA A 256 -1.34 -21.84 17.12
N LEU A 257 -2.39 -21.01 16.98
CA LEU A 257 -3.53 -21.28 16.11
C LEU A 257 -3.09 -21.34 14.64
N THR A 258 -2.22 -20.44 14.22
CA THR A 258 -1.68 -20.36 12.86
C THR A 258 -0.83 -21.58 12.54
N ILE A 259 0.08 -21.97 13.44
CA ILE A 259 0.87 -23.20 13.35
C ILE A 259 -0.03 -24.42 13.14
N ARG A 260 -1.15 -24.49 13.88
CA ARG A 260 -2.11 -25.59 13.76
C ARG A 260 -2.91 -25.56 12.46
N LYS A 261 -3.21 -24.38 11.92
CA LYS A 261 -4.02 -24.21 10.69
C LYS A 261 -3.19 -24.23 9.41
N ARG A 262 -1.90 -23.94 9.50
CA ARG A 262 -0.96 -23.80 8.38
C ARG A 262 0.18 -24.80 8.54
N HIS A 263 -0.12 -26.10 8.40
CA HIS A 263 0.84 -27.18 8.63
C HIS A 263 2.14 -27.08 7.80
N GLY A 264 2.08 -26.46 6.61
CA GLY A 264 3.22 -26.23 5.74
C GLY A 264 4.00 -24.94 6.00
N ALA A 265 3.61 -24.14 7.00
CA ALA A 265 4.28 -22.88 7.33
C ALA A 265 5.71 -23.13 7.82
N VAL A 266 6.62 -22.28 7.36
CA VAL A 266 8.05 -22.26 7.72
C VAL A 266 8.45 -21.00 8.48
N ALA A 267 7.72 -19.90 8.25
CA ALA A 267 7.87 -18.64 8.97
C ALA A 267 6.49 -18.01 9.16
N ILE A 268 6.28 -17.37 10.30
CA ILE A 268 5.07 -16.61 10.63
C ILE A 268 5.52 -15.28 11.23
N TYR A 269 4.98 -14.17 10.76
CA TYR A 269 5.30 -12.82 11.26
C TYR A 269 4.02 -12.00 11.42
N CYS A 270 4.08 -10.90 12.17
CA CYS A 270 2.92 -10.08 12.49
C CYS A 270 3.17 -8.58 12.27
N ASP A 271 2.11 -7.77 12.34
CA ASP A 271 2.25 -6.32 12.43
C ASP A 271 2.74 -5.92 13.83
N GLU A 272 3.32 -4.72 13.93
CA GLU A 272 3.85 -4.18 15.18
C GLU A 272 3.54 -2.69 15.31
N ASP A 273 3.69 -2.13 16.50
CA ASP A 273 3.76 -0.68 16.68
C ASP A 273 5.04 -0.26 17.42
N CYS A 274 5.46 0.97 17.18
CA CYS A 274 6.63 1.56 17.82
C CYS A 274 6.18 2.58 18.85
N ARG A 275 6.59 2.39 20.10
CA ARG A 275 6.45 3.38 21.17
C ARG A 275 7.65 4.32 21.13
N GLN A 276 7.37 5.62 21.04
CA GLN A 276 8.42 6.63 21.09
C GLN A 276 8.83 6.91 22.54
N PRO A 277 10.12 7.21 22.80
CA PRO A 277 10.63 7.49 24.15
C PRO A 277 9.99 8.70 24.85
N ASP A 278 9.38 9.60 24.07
CA ASP A 278 8.81 10.87 24.54
C ASP A 278 7.34 10.77 24.99
N GLY A 279 6.75 9.57 24.96
CA GLY A 279 5.36 9.34 25.37
C GLY A 279 4.33 9.75 24.31
N LEU A 280 4.74 10.00 23.06
CA LEU A 280 3.83 10.15 21.93
C LEU A 280 3.04 8.85 21.66
N GLN A 281 1.92 9.00 20.94
CA GLN A 281 1.06 7.89 20.54
C GLN A 281 1.87 6.83 19.77
N PRO A 282 1.64 5.52 19.99
CA PRO A 282 2.38 4.48 19.30
C PRO A 282 2.15 4.57 17.79
N ARG A 283 3.23 4.43 17.01
CA ARG A 283 3.15 4.48 15.55
C ARG A 283 2.97 3.07 14.99
N PRO A 284 1.88 2.77 14.25
CA PRO A 284 1.72 1.46 13.65
C PRO A 284 2.76 1.19 12.56
N VAL A 285 3.21 -0.06 12.50
CA VAL A 285 4.05 -0.63 11.45
C VAL A 285 3.27 -1.79 10.84
N LEU A 286 2.39 -1.43 9.91
CA LEU A 286 1.56 -2.36 9.14
C LEU A 286 2.36 -2.92 7.97
N LYS A 287 2.58 -4.23 7.97
CA LYS A 287 3.43 -4.91 7.00
C LYS A 287 2.60 -5.45 5.85
N ALA A 288 3.13 -5.44 4.63
CA ALA A 288 2.53 -6.17 3.53
C ALA A 288 2.71 -7.70 3.71
N GLY A 289 2.11 -8.47 2.80
CA GLY A 289 2.38 -9.89 2.66
C GLY A 289 3.84 -10.18 2.27
N TRP A 290 4.17 -11.47 2.20
CA TRP A 290 5.55 -11.92 1.99
C TRP A 290 6.16 -11.39 0.69
N ASP A 291 7.31 -10.73 0.81
CA ASP A 291 8.11 -10.22 -0.29
C ASP A 291 9.53 -10.80 -0.23
N PRO A 292 9.85 -11.81 -1.05
CA PRO A 292 11.17 -12.43 -1.07
C PRO A 292 12.29 -11.51 -1.56
N ASP A 293 12.02 -10.56 -2.47
CA ASP A 293 13.06 -9.63 -2.96
C ASP A 293 13.40 -8.57 -1.90
N ALA A 294 12.38 -8.09 -1.16
CA ALA A 294 12.59 -7.17 -0.06
C ALA A 294 13.26 -7.88 1.14
N ALA A 295 12.89 -9.13 1.44
CA ALA A 295 13.50 -9.91 2.52
C ALA A 295 15.01 -10.15 2.34
N GLU A 296 15.53 -10.07 1.12
CA GLU A 296 16.96 -10.08 0.86
C GLU A 296 17.67 -8.80 1.33
N ARG A 297 16.95 -7.70 1.59
CA ARG A 297 17.56 -6.37 1.76
C ARG A 297 17.12 -5.63 3.00
N ILE A 298 15.97 -5.97 3.55
CA ILE A 298 15.44 -5.36 4.76
C ILE A 298 14.84 -6.43 5.66
N ASP A 299 14.67 -6.08 6.94
CA ASP A 299 13.88 -6.89 7.85
C ASP A 299 12.38 -6.69 7.59
N VAL A 300 11.84 -7.49 6.66
CA VAL A 300 10.40 -7.51 6.36
C VAL A 300 9.56 -8.17 7.44
N MET A 301 10.19 -8.95 8.34
CA MET A 301 9.49 -9.76 9.34
C MET A 301 9.24 -8.96 10.62
N GLY A 302 10.17 -8.07 10.98
CA GLY A 302 10.09 -7.20 12.15
C GLY A 302 10.45 -7.91 13.45
N ALA A 303 10.03 -7.30 14.57
CA ALA A 303 10.49 -7.66 15.90
C ALA A 303 10.10 -9.10 16.30
N LEU A 304 8.84 -9.48 16.07
CA LEU A 304 8.35 -10.82 16.38
C LEU A 304 8.05 -11.61 15.10
N ALA A 305 8.93 -12.57 14.81
CA ALA A 305 8.70 -13.61 13.82
C ALA A 305 9.07 -14.98 14.38
N LEU A 306 8.23 -15.97 14.10
CA LEU A 306 8.47 -17.37 14.44
C LEU A 306 8.92 -18.13 13.20
N TYR A 307 9.99 -18.89 13.35
CA TYR A 307 10.56 -19.74 12.32
C TYR A 307 10.46 -21.20 12.74
N ARG A 308 10.19 -22.07 11.78
CA ARG A 308 10.23 -23.51 12.00
C ARG A 308 11.69 -23.93 12.20
N ALA A 309 11.98 -24.52 13.36
CA ALA A 309 13.34 -24.80 13.78
C ALA A 309 14.10 -25.69 12.77
N SER A 310 13.43 -26.67 12.17
CA SER A 310 14.02 -27.55 11.14
C SER A 310 14.51 -26.86 9.86
N HIS A 311 14.11 -25.60 9.62
CA HIS A 311 14.60 -24.79 8.50
C HIS A 311 15.82 -23.93 8.89
N LEU A 312 15.99 -23.62 10.18
CA LEU A 312 17.12 -22.85 10.68
C LEU A 312 18.38 -23.71 10.88
N TYR A 313 18.25 -24.98 11.26
CA TYR A 313 19.38 -25.90 11.48
C TYR A 313 20.05 -26.44 10.20
N ARG A 314 19.69 -25.96 9.01
CA ARG A 314 20.24 -26.48 7.74
C ARG A 314 21.67 -26.01 7.47
N GLU A 315 22.17 -25.04 8.23
CA GLU A 315 23.54 -24.56 8.18
C GLU A 315 24.32 -25.01 9.42
N PRO A 316 25.66 -25.19 9.36
CA PRO A 316 26.50 -25.68 10.47
C PRO A 316 26.65 -24.68 11.64
N ARG A 317 25.71 -23.75 11.81
CA ARG A 317 25.65 -22.73 12.86
C ARG A 317 24.46 -23.00 13.76
N THR A 318 24.58 -22.69 15.05
CA THR A 318 23.41 -22.71 15.92
C THR A 318 22.43 -21.59 15.50
N PRO A 319 21.12 -21.70 15.77
CA PRO A 319 20.16 -20.62 15.49
C PRO A 319 20.55 -19.27 16.13
N PHE A 320 21.37 -19.32 17.19
CA PHE A 320 21.87 -18.16 17.92
C PHE A 320 22.95 -17.38 17.14
N ASP A 321 23.65 -18.03 16.21
CA ASP A 321 24.74 -17.43 15.41
C ASP A 321 24.29 -16.97 14.01
N ALA A 322 22.98 -16.96 13.76
CA ALA A 322 22.39 -16.77 12.44
C ALA A 322 22.51 -15.34 11.87
N GLY A 323 23.38 -14.47 12.38
CA GLY A 323 23.77 -13.21 11.73
C GLY A 323 22.72 -12.09 11.72
N GLY A 324 21.75 -12.12 12.66
CA GLY A 324 20.70 -11.11 12.79
C GLY A 324 19.39 -11.44 12.04
N PRO A 325 18.37 -10.55 12.10
CA PRO A 325 17.01 -10.86 11.65
C PRO A 325 16.91 -11.20 10.14
N ILE A 326 17.65 -10.47 9.30
CA ILE A 326 17.65 -10.69 7.85
C ILE A 326 18.27 -12.04 7.48
N ALA A 327 19.39 -12.40 8.10
CA ALA A 327 20.05 -13.66 7.82
C ALA A 327 19.22 -14.85 8.33
N ARG A 328 18.57 -14.74 9.50
CA ARG A 328 17.56 -15.71 9.97
C ARG A 328 16.44 -15.91 8.96
N CYS A 329 15.86 -14.81 8.48
CA CYS A 329 14.81 -14.83 7.46
C CYS A 329 15.26 -15.56 6.20
N ARG A 330 16.42 -15.20 5.64
CA ARG A 330 17.01 -15.84 4.45
C ARG A 330 17.23 -17.35 4.65
N ILE A 331 17.82 -17.76 5.76
CA ILE A 331 18.08 -19.19 6.04
C ILE A 331 16.76 -19.95 6.12
N ALA A 332 15.80 -19.46 6.90
CA ALA A 332 14.53 -20.15 7.11
C ALA A 332 13.67 -20.24 5.84
N THR A 333 13.77 -19.25 4.95
CA THR A 333 12.93 -19.12 3.76
C THR A 333 13.59 -19.55 2.46
N ARG A 334 14.87 -19.95 2.47
CA ARG A 334 15.67 -20.30 1.28
C ARG A 334 14.95 -21.19 0.26
N ASP A 335 14.29 -22.25 0.73
CA ASP A 335 13.57 -23.22 -0.11
C ASP A 335 12.04 -23.13 0.06
N ALA A 336 11.56 -22.04 0.66
CA ALA A 336 10.15 -21.86 0.95
C ALA A 336 9.40 -21.38 -0.28
N ARG A 337 8.21 -21.94 -0.51
CA ARG A 337 7.23 -21.32 -1.41
C ARG A 337 6.58 -20.15 -0.69
N ASP A 338 6.19 -19.10 -1.42
CA ASP A 338 5.59 -17.89 -0.83
C ASP A 338 4.45 -18.18 0.15
N ARG A 339 3.56 -19.14 -0.19
CA ARG A 339 2.44 -19.58 0.66
C ARG A 339 2.83 -20.23 1.99
N GLN A 340 4.11 -20.54 2.21
CA GLN A 340 4.64 -21.13 3.44
C GLN A 340 5.16 -20.07 4.42
N VAL A 341 5.28 -18.82 3.97
CA VAL A 341 5.53 -17.67 4.84
C VAL A 341 4.19 -16.99 5.10
N VAL A 342 3.83 -16.85 6.38
CA VAL A 342 2.49 -16.41 6.77
C VAL A 342 2.56 -15.08 7.51
N HIS A 343 1.86 -14.08 6.97
CA HIS A 343 1.62 -12.82 7.65
C HIS A 343 0.35 -12.90 8.51
N LEU A 344 0.45 -12.44 9.76
CA LEU A 344 -0.67 -12.17 10.63
C LEU A 344 -0.88 -10.65 10.69
N PRO A 345 -1.88 -10.08 9.99
CA PRO A 345 -2.12 -8.65 9.94
C PRO A 345 -2.80 -8.16 11.23
N ALA A 346 -2.07 -8.28 12.33
CA ALA A 346 -2.48 -7.94 13.68
C ALA A 346 -1.28 -7.34 14.42
N ILE A 347 -1.52 -6.25 15.16
CA ILE A 347 -0.51 -5.66 16.03
C ILE A 347 -0.34 -6.60 17.22
N LEU A 348 0.68 -7.47 17.16
CA LEU A 348 0.93 -8.47 18.21
C LEU A 348 2.21 -8.19 19.00
N CYS A 349 3.01 -7.25 18.54
CA CYS A 349 4.26 -6.82 19.17
C CYS A 349 4.30 -5.29 19.25
N HIS A 350 4.67 -4.78 20.41
CA HIS A 350 4.89 -3.36 20.68
C HIS A 350 6.36 -3.18 21.02
N ARG A 351 7.10 -2.48 20.17
CA ARG A 351 8.55 -2.31 20.32
C ARG A 351 8.90 -0.90 20.77
N ILE A 352 10.07 -0.77 21.38
CA ILE A 352 10.70 0.54 21.60
C ILE A 352 11.41 0.93 20.31
N GLU A 353 11.25 2.19 19.90
CA GLU A 353 11.90 2.69 18.69
C GLU A 353 13.41 2.44 18.74
N THR A 354 13.91 1.76 17.72
CA THR A 354 15.34 1.51 17.53
C THR A 354 15.75 2.12 16.20
N PRO A 355 16.92 2.78 16.10
CA PRO A 355 17.38 3.33 14.83
C PRO A 355 17.36 2.27 13.74
N ALA A 356 16.78 2.60 12.58
CA ALA A 356 16.77 1.71 11.45
C ALA A 356 18.22 1.39 11.04
N ALA A 357 18.57 0.10 11.00
CA ALA A 357 19.84 -0.32 10.43
C ALA A 357 19.82 -0.02 8.93
N THR A 358 20.63 0.94 8.49
CA THR A 358 20.87 1.19 7.07
C THR A 358 21.76 0.06 6.57
N LEU A 359 21.23 -0.79 5.68
CA LEU A 359 22.10 -1.75 5.01
C LEU A 359 22.86 -1.06 3.86
N PRO A 360 24.15 -1.40 3.67
CA PRO A 360 24.90 -0.91 2.53
C PRO A 360 24.27 -1.40 1.23
N VAL A 361 24.21 -0.51 0.23
CA VAL A 361 23.89 -0.86 -1.15
C VAL A 361 24.85 -1.97 -1.58
N ALA A 362 24.32 -3.08 -2.12
CA ALA A 362 25.19 -4.15 -2.59
C ALA A 362 26.13 -3.63 -3.68
N PRO A 363 27.41 -4.00 -3.69
CA PRO A 363 28.35 -3.60 -4.74
C PRO A 363 27.83 -4.03 -6.11
N ARG A 364 28.04 -3.18 -7.13
CA ARG A 364 27.85 -3.59 -8.53
C ARG A 364 28.90 -4.66 -8.85
N ASP A 365 28.45 -5.83 -9.29
CA ASP A 365 29.32 -6.88 -9.80
C ASP A 365 29.78 -6.51 -11.22
N PRO A 366 31.07 -6.21 -11.44
CA PRO A 366 31.57 -5.77 -12.74
C PRO A 366 31.55 -6.89 -13.80
N ASP A 367 31.58 -8.15 -13.39
CA ASP A 367 31.64 -9.32 -14.29
C ASP A 367 30.24 -9.83 -14.69
N ARG A 368 29.21 -9.05 -14.38
CA ARG A 368 27.81 -9.43 -14.64
C ARG A 368 27.52 -9.51 -16.14
N PRO A 369 26.74 -10.51 -16.60
CA PRO A 369 26.24 -10.53 -17.98
C PRO A 369 25.43 -9.28 -18.29
N ARG A 370 25.79 -8.61 -19.39
CA ARG A 370 25.10 -7.43 -19.91
C ARG A 370 24.37 -7.78 -21.21
N PRO A 371 23.15 -8.35 -21.14
CA PRO A 371 22.37 -8.70 -22.31
C PRO A 371 22.04 -7.48 -23.17
N THR A 372 21.67 -7.70 -24.43
CA THR A 372 21.24 -6.60 -25.29
C THR A 372 19.91 -6.02 -24.82
N VAL A 373 19.78 -4.70 -24.87
CA VAL A 373 18.57 -3.99 -24.44
C VAL A 373 17.95 -3.24 -25.61
N SER A 374 16.64 -3.37 -25.79
CA SER A 374 15.87 -2.51 -26.70
C SER A 374 14.91 -1.62 -25.91
N VAL A 375 15.04 -0.31 -26.06
CA VAL A 375 14.12 0.70 -25.50
C VAL A 375 13.10 1.06 -26.58
N VAL A 376 11.84 0.69 -26.37
CA VAL A 376 10.73 0.95 -27.29
C VAL A 376 9.97 2.19 -26.84
N ILE A 377 9.85 3.17 -27.73
CA ILE A 377 9.22 4.47 -27.47
C ILE A 377 8.14 4.70 -28.52
N ALA A 378 6.88 4.62 -28.12
CA ALA A 378 5.75 5.05 -28.95
C ALA A 378 5.64 6.58 -28.89
N THR A 379 5.44 7.22 -30.05
CA THR A 379 5.42 8.69 -30.11
C THR A 379 4.51 9.21 -31.22
N ARG A 380 4.07 10.46 -31.07
CA ARG A 380 3.33 11.23 -32.07
C ARG A 380 3.51 12.71 -31.75
N ASP A 381 4.01 13.48 -32.73
CA ASP A 381 4.20 14.92 -32.61
C ASP A 381 5.08 15.32 -31.40
N LEU A 382 5.07 16.59 -30.99
CA LEU A 382 5.76 17.09 -29.78
C LEU A 382 7.27 16.80 -29.79
N ALA A 383 7.96 17.25 -30.85
CA ALA A 383 9.37 16.99 -31.09
C ALA A 383 10.27 17.29 -29.87
N SER A 384 9.99 18.35 -29.11
CA SER A 384 10.77 18.74 -27.93
C SER A 384 10.75 17.68 -26.82
N ARG A 385 9.63 16.97 -26.63
CA ARG A 385 9.48 15.91 -25.62
C ARG A 385 10.30 14.69 -26.01
N LEU A 386 10.11 14.21 -27.23
CA LEU A 386 10.87 13.07 -27.75
C LEU A 386 12.38 13.37 -27.75
N ALA A 387 12.78 14.59 -28.13
CA ALA A 387 14.17 15.00 -28.08
C ALA A 387 14.72 14.98 -26.65
N CYS A 388 13.97 15.49 -25.66
CA CYS A 388 14.37 15.43 -24.26
C CYS A 388 14.57 13.99 -23.78
N CYS A 389 13.58 13.12 -24.04
CA CYS A 389 13.61 11.70 -23.69
C CYS A 389 14.85 11.01 -24.28
N VAL A 390 15.04 11.08 -25.61
CA VAL A 390 16.17 10.43 -26.30
C VAL A 390 17.52 11.00 -25.88
N ASN A 391 17.63 12.32 -25.71
CA ASN A 391 18.88 12.94 -25.26
C ASN A 391 19.22 12.53 -23.82
N SER A 392 18.22 12.43 -22.93
CA SER A 392 18.41 11.97 -21.56
C SER A 392 18.83 10.50 -21.50
N LEU A 393 18.23 9.64 -22.34
CA LEU A 393 18.64 8.24 -22.48
C LEU A 393 20.11 8.14 -22.87
N ARG A 394 20.54 8.90 -23.88
CA ARG A 394 21.94 8.89 -24.34
C ARG A 394 22.92 9.42 -23.29
N ARG A 395 22.52 10.45 -22.55
CA ARG A 395 23.35 11.12 -21.55
C ARG A 395 23.48 10.32 -20.24
N CYS A 396 22.38 9.70 -19.80
CA CYS A 396 22.26 9.11 -18.47
C CYS A 396 22.29 7.57 -18.50
N THR A 397 22.62 6.93 -19.62
CA THR A 397 22.71 5.47 -19.72
C THR A 397 24.14 5.04 -20.02
N ASP A 398 24.80 4.45 -19.02
CA ASP A 398 26.14 3.85 -19.08
C ASP A 398 26.12 2.36 -19.48
N TYR A 399 24.97 1.87 -19.94
CA TYR A 399 24.75 0.49 -20.33
C TYR A 399 25.21 0.22 -21.78
N PRO A 400 26.03 -0.82 -22.04
CA PRO A 400 26.45 -1.15 -23.39
C PRO A 400 25.32 -1.82 -24.18
N ASN A 401 25.33 -1.69 -25.52
CA ASN A 401 24.42 -2.40 -26.43
C ASN A 401 22.92 -2.07 -26.24
N VAL A 402 22.60 -0.77 -26.24
CA VAL A 402 21.21 -0.27 -26.22
C VAL A 402 20.75 0.06 -27.64
N GLN A 403 19.64 -0.53 -28.06
CA GLN A 403 18.90 -0.17 -29.28
C GLN A 403 17.69 0.69 -28.90
N ILE A 404 17.49 1.81 -29.58
CA ILE A 404 16.29 2.65 -29.44
C ILE A 404 15.34 2.33 -30.60
N VAL A 405 14.12 1.92 -30.29
CA VAL A 405 13.07 1.62 -31.28
C VAL A 405 11.96 2.65 -31.14
N LEU A 406 11.87 3.55 -32.12
CA LEU A 406 10.87 4.60 -32.19
C LEU A 406 9.67 4.09 -33.01
N VAL A 407 8.47 4.17 -32.44
CA VAL A 407 7.22 3.82 -33.13
C VAL A 407 6.38 5.08 -33.30
N ASP A 408 6.48 5.68 -34.49
CA ASP A 408 5.76 6.90 -34.87
C ASP A 408 4.32 6.59 -35.27
N ASN A 409 3.35 7.06 -34.49
CA ASN A 409 1.92 6.92 -34.76
C ASN A 409 1.37 8.05 -35.65
N GLY A 410 2.07 8.32 -36.76
CA GLY A 410 1.65 9.30 -37.76
C GLY A 410 1.80 10.75 -37.29
N SER A 411 3.01 11.13 -36.85
CA SER A 411 3.38 12.52 -36.60
C SER A 411 3.13 13.37 -37.85
N SER A 412 2.61 14.57 -37.63
CA SER A 412 2.21 15.55 -38.65
C SER A 412 2.96 16.89 -38.50
N GLU A 413 3.50 17.17 -37.32
CA GLU A 413 4.31 18.37 -37.08
C GLU A 413 5.64 18.29 -37.84
N PRO A 414 6.03 19.33 -38.61
CA PRO A 414 7.29 19.32 -39.37
C PRO A 414 8.52 19.06 -38.51
N ASP A 415 8.59 19.65 -37.31
CA ASP A 415 9.70 19.48 -36.38
C ASP A 415 9.79 18.03 -35.86
N ALA A 416 8.65 17.37 -35.63
CA ALA A 416 8.62 15.98 -35.17
C ALA A 416 9.05 15.02 -36.27
N ILE A 417 8.59 15.24 -37.50
CA ILE A 417 9.01 14.46 -38.67
C ILE A 417 10.52 14.62 -38.90
N ALA A 418 11.04 15.85 -38.89
CA ALA A 418 12.45 16.12 -39.06
C ALA A 418 13.31 15.48 -37.96
N LEU A 419 12.84 15.53 -36.70
CA LEU A 419 13.52 14.86 -35.59
C LEU A 419 13.57 13.35 -35.78
N LEU A 420 12.46 12.71 -36.14
CA LEU A 420 12.38 11.26 -36.33
C LEU A 420 13.30 10.80 -37.47
N ASP A 421 13.31 11.51 -38.60
CA ASP A 421 14.20 11.18 -39.73
C ASP A 421 15.67 11.32 -39.38
N ARG A 422 16.03 12.36 -38.59
CA ARG A 422 17.38 12.52 -38.05
C ARG A 422 17.75 11.35 -37.14
N LEU A 423 16.88 10.99 -36.18
CA LEU A 423 17.13 9.90 -35.24
C LEU A 423 17.21 8.54 -35.95
N ALA A 424 16.45 8.31 -37.00
CA ALA A 424 16.49 7.09 -37.80
C ALA A 424 17.84 6.86 -38.51
N GLY A 425 18.57 7.94 -38.81
CA GLY A 425 19.93 7.86 -39.37
C GLY A 425 21.02 7.58 -38.34
N GLU A 426 20.72 7.60 -37.04
CA GLU A 426 21.69 7.39 -35.98
C GLU A 426 21.92 5.89 -35.70
N ALA A 427 23.17 5.52 -35.43
CA ALA A 427 23.50 4.15 -35.06
C ALA A 427 22.75 3.71 -33.79
N GLY A 428 22.19 2.49 -33.83
CA GLY A 428 21.42 1.94 -32.71
C GLY A 428 19.96 2.41 -32.66
N CYS A 429 19.49 3.22 -33.61
CA CYS A 429 18.09 3.61 -33.72
C CYS A 429 17.35 2.83 -34.81
N LEU A 430 16.09 2.48 -34.54
CA LEU A 430 15.15 1.91 -35.50
C LEU A 430 13.85 2.71 -35.48
N LEU A 431 13.40 3.19 -36.64
CA LEU A 431 12.13 3.91 -36.77
C LEU A 431 11.08 3.04 -37.46
N LEU A 432 9.91 2.90 -36.84
CA LEU A 432 8.72 2.30 -37.41
C LEU A 432 7.65 3.36 -37.59
N ARG A 433 7.15 3.52 -38.83
CA ARG A 433 6.02 4.43 -39.13
C ARG A 433 4.72 3.63 -39.14
N ARG A 434 3.78 3.98 -38.25
CA ARG A 434 2.49 3.32 -38.04
C ARG A 434 1.35 4.34 -37.94
N PRO A 435 1.03 5.04 -39.04
CA PRO A 435 -0.09 5.97 -39.02
C PRO A 435 -1.41 5.22 -38.80
N GLY A 436 -2.29 5.76 -37.96
CA GLY A 436 -3.58 5.16 -37.69
C GLY A 436 -4.26 5.69 -36.43
N ALA A 437 -5.33 5.00 -36.03
CA ALA A 437 -5.97 5.25 -34.75
C ALA A 437 -5.01 4.90 -33.61
N PHE A 438 -4.95 5.75 -32.58
CA PHE A 438 -4.02 5.55 -31.47
C PHE A 438 -4.36 4.30 -30.67
N ASN A 439 -3.40 3.39 -30.57
CA ASN A 439 -3.46 2.19 -29.75
C ASN A 439 -2.05 1.93 -29.19
N TRP A 440 -1.80 2.43 -27.98
CA TRP A 440 -0.51 2.34 -27.31
C TRP A 440 -0.03 0.88 -27.18
N SER A 441 -0.94 -0.03 -26.85
CA SER A 441 -0.64 -1.46 -26.76
C SER A 441 -0.19 -2.06 -28.10
N ALA A 442 -0.86 -1.72 -29.20
CA ALA A 442 -0.48 -2.20 -30.53
C ALA A 442 0.88 -1.64 -30.98
N LEU A 443 1.10 -0.33 -30.78
CA LEU A 443 2.35 0.34 -31.13
C LEU A 443 3.54 -0.28 -30.39
N ASN A 444 3.40 -0.50 -29.07
CA ASN A 444 4.42 -1.17 -28.29
C ASN A 444 4.61 -2.63 -28.73
N ASN A 445 3.54 -3.40 -28.93
CA ASN A 445 3.65 -4.79 -29.45
C ASN A 445 4.45 -4.85 -30.76
N GLU A 446 4.26 -3.89 -31.65
CA GLU A 446 5.00 -3.80 -32.92
C GLU A 446 6.46 -3.39 -32.73
N GLY A 447 6.72 -2.40 -31.86
CA GLY A 447 8.07 -2.01 -31.49
C GLY A 447 8.86 -3.16 -30.87
N VAL A 448 8.24 -3.91 -29.94
CA VAL A 448 8.86 -5.10 -29.34
C VAL A 448 9.14 -6.18 -30.38
N ARG A 449 8.23 -6.42 -31.33
CA ARG A 449 8.43 -7.42 -32.39
C ARG A 449 9.58 -7.06 -33.34
N ALA A 450 9.77 -5.77 -33.62
CA ALA A 450 10.84 -5.31 -34.50
C ALA A 450 12.19 -5.16 -33.79
N SER A 451 12.20 -5.13 -32.46
CA SER A 451 13.40 -4.93 -31.67
C SER A 451 14.23 -6.22 -31.53
N SER A 452 15.53 -6.09 -31.25
CA SER A 452 16.45 -7.23 -31.18
C SER A 452 16.93 -7.58 -29.76
N GLY A 453 16.62 -6.75 -28.77
CA GLY A 453 17.12 -6.91 -27.40
C GLY A 453 16.56 -8.15 -26.69
N ASP A 454 17.41 -8.80 -25.89
CA ASP A 454 17.02 -9.89 -24.98
C ASP A 454 16.15 -9.35 -23.84
N ILE A 455 16.47 -8.13 -23.40
CA ILE A 455 15.66 -7.31 -22.49
C ILE A 455 15.02 -6.19 -23.29
N VAL A 456 13.75 -5.93 -22.99
CA VAL A 456 12.96 -4.86 -23.60
C VAL A 456 12.52 -3.90 -22.52
N VAL A 457 12.63 -2.61 -22.78
CA VAL A 457 12.11 -1.53 -21.94
C VAL A 457 11.03 -0.80 -22.75
N LEU A 458 9.80 -0.74 -22.24
CA LEU A 458 8.81 0.21 -22.73
C LEU A 458 9.03 1.53 -21.99
N LEU A 459 9.13 2.62 -22.75
CA LEU A 459 9.38 3.95 -22.22
C LEU A 459 8.50 4.97 -22.92
N ASN A 460 7.75 5.76 -22.16
CA ASN A 460 7.00 6.87 -22.75
C ASN A 460 7.94 7.98 -23.24
N ASN A 461 7.51 8.72 -24.26
CA ASN A 461 8.30 9.78 -24.89
C ASN A 461 8.42 11.07 -24.07
N ASP A 462 7.76 11.14 -22.92
CA ASP A 462 7.79 12.23 -21.93
C ASP A 462 8.47 11.82 -20.61
N VAL A 463 9.26 10.74 -20.64
CA VAL A 463 10.11 10.31 -19.54
C VAL A 463 11.55 10.80 -19.74
N GLU A 464 12.13 11.38 -18.69
CA GLU A 464 13.51 11.82 -18.62
C GLU A 464 14.33 10.96 -17.65
N CYS A 465 15.47 10.46 -18.12
CA CYS A 465 16.47 9.79 -17.30
C CYS A 465 17.32 10.83 -16.58
N ILE A 466 17.44 10.76 -15.25
CA ILE A 466 18.12 11.79 -14.46
C ILE A 466 19.51 11.38 -13.94
N GLU A 467 19.75 10.08 -13.69
CA GLU A 467 21.02 9.58 -13.15
C GLU A 467 21.50 8.29 -13.83
N PRO A 468 22.83 8.08 -13.96
CA PRO A 468 23.42 6.82 -14.45
C PRO A 468 23.05 5.59 -13.61
N GLY A 469 23.11 4.40 -14.24
CA GLY A 469 22.86 3.12 -13.57
C GLY A 469 21.41 2.72 -13.37
N TRP A 470 20.43 3.56 -13.78
CA TRP A 470 19.01 3.21 -13.74
C TRP A 470 18.74 1.92 -14.54
N LEU A 471 19.30 1.81 -15.76
CA LEU A 471 19.08 0.67 -16.64
C LEU A 471 19.77 -0.59 -16.10
N ASP A 472 20.99 -0.46 -15.55
CA ASP A 472 21.68 -1.55 -14.86
C ASP A 472 20.82 -2.13 -13.73
N ALA A 473 20.20 -1.27 -12.92
CA ALA A 473 19.33 -1.69 -11.82
C ALA A 473 18.10 -2.46 -12.33
N MET A 474 17.46 -1.97 -13.39
CA MET A 474 16.31 -2.65 -13.99
C MET A 474 16.69 -3.99 -14.63
N VAL A 475 17.77 -4.02 -15.42
CA VAL A 475 18.26 -5.25 -16.05
C VAL A 475 18.66 -6.28 -14.99
N PHE A 476 19.32 -5.86 -13.92
CA PHE A 476 19.66 -6.77 -12.82
C PHE A 476 18.42 -7.46 -12.24
N ALA A 477 17.35 -6.71 -11.98
CA ALA A 477 16.11 -7.31 -11.51
C ALA A 477 15.49 -8.26 -12.57
N CYS A 478 15.51 -7.89 -13.85
CA CYS A 478 15.03 -8.71 -14.96
C CYS A 478 15.81 -10.01 -15.19
N LEU A 479 17.07 -10.10 -14.76
CA LEU A 479 17.87 -11.31 -14.92
C LEU A 479 17.49 -12.42 -13.93
N GLN A 480 16.73 -12.10 -12.88
CA GLN A 480 16.22 -13.12 -11.97
C GLN A 480 15.12 -13.96 -12.67
N PRO A 481 15.27 -15.29 -12.79
CA PRO A 481 14.33 -16.13 -13.55
C PRO A 481 12.86 -15.99 -13.13
N GLN A 482 12.64 -15.81 -11.83
CA GLN A 482 11.32 -15.65 -11.22
C GLN A 482 10.72 -14.24 -11.34
N VAL A 483 11.46 -13.25 -11.86
CA VAL A 483 10.95 -11.89 -12.12
C VAL A 483 10.47 -11.80 -13.55
N GLY A 484 9.24 -11.34 -13.76
CA GLY A 484 8.64 -11.17 -15.08
C GLY A 484 8.69 -9.74 -15.60
N VAL A 485 8.43 -8.77 -14.71
CA VAL A 485 8.34 -7.34 -15.06
C VAL A 485 9.05 -6.51 -14.00
N VAL A 486 9.75 -5.46 -14.43
CA VAL A 486 10.45 -4.52 -13.55
C VAL A 486 10.00 -3.09 -13.86
N GLY A 487 9.59 -2.33 -12.85
CA GLY A 487 9.28 -0.90 -12.98
C GLY A 487 10.34 -0.01 -12.33
N ALA A 488 10.35 1.25 -12.74
CA ALA A 488 11.18 2.29 -12.15
C ALA A 488 10.40 3.15 -11.14
N LEU A 489 11.11 3.83 -10.23
CA LEU A 489 10.53 4.91 -9.44
C LEU A 489 10.38 6.14 -10.35
N LEU A 490 9.15 6.65 -10.51
CA LEU A 490 8.91 7.85 -11.30
C LEU A 490 8.56 9.03 -10.40
N LEU A 491 9.16 10.17 -10.71
CA LEU A 491 8.91 11.45 -10.07
C LEU A 491 8.16 12.38 -11.01
N PHE A 492 7.31 13.23 -10.47
CA PHE A 492 6.87 14.43 -11.15
C PHE A 492 8.06 15.39 -11.36
N PRO A 493 7.97 16.35 -12.31
CA PRO A 493 9.03 17.34 -12.51
C PRO A 493 9.42 18.15 -11.27
N ARG A 494 8.53 18.25 -10.28
CA ARG A 494 8.78 18.91 -8.98
C ARG A 494 9.53 18.03 -7.96
N GLY A 495 9.87 16.80 -8.32
CA GLY A 495 10.58 15.83 -7.47
C GLY A 495 9.68 15.00 -6.56
N GLU A 496 8.36 15.24 -6.58
CA GLU A 496 7.38 14.43 -5.86
C GLU A 496 7.27 13.03 -6.48
N VAL A 497 7.09 11.99 -5.67
CA VAL A 497 6.88 10.63 -6.17
C VAL A 497 5.56 10.57 -6.94
N GLN A 498 5.60 10.13 -8.19
CA GLN A 498 4.42 9.85 -9.01
C GLN A 498 4.10 8.34 -9.02
N HIS A 499 5.14 7.50 -9.12
CA HIS A 499 4.97 6.05 -9.18
C HIS A 499 6.03 5.34 -8.33
N ALA A 500 5.57 4.51 -7.39
CA ALA A 500 6.41 3.58 -6.64
C ALA A 500 5.76 2.19 -6.56
N GLY A 501 5.27 1.69 -7.70
CA GLY A 501 4.49 0.45 -7.79
C GLY A 501 2.98 0.71 -7.93
N ILE A 502 2.21 -0.34 -8.24
CA ILE A 502 0.75 -0.34 -8.32
C ILE A 502 0.22 -1.47 -7.46
N VAL A 503 -0.77 -1.14 -6.63
CA VAL A 503 -1.59 -2.09 -5.88
C VAL A 503 -3.00 -2.13 -6.48
N ILE A 504 -3.63 -3.29 -6.38
CA ILE A 504 -4.90 -3.65 -7.03
C ILE A 504 -6.02 -3.62 -6.00
N GLY A 505 -7.18 -3.13 -6.42
CA GLY A 505 -8.30 -2.82 -5.55
C GLY A 505 -8.54 -1.34 -5.26
N PRO A 506 -7.53 -0.41 -5.22
CA PRO A 506 -7.79 0.99 -4.96
C PRO A 506 -8.68 1.64 -6.03
N GLY A 507 -9.68 2.39 -5.59
CA GLY A 507 -10.62 3.03 -6.52
C GLY A 507 -11.37 2.01 -7.38
N PRO A 508 -11.63 2.28 -8.68
CA PRO A 508 -12.42 1.36 -9.51
C PRO A 508 -11.71 0.03 -9.81
N VAL A 509 -10.36 -0.03 -9.81
CA VAL A 509 -9.59 -1.25 -10.17
C VAL A 509 -8.18 -1.30 -9.55
N ALA A 510 -7.39 -0.23 -9.64
CA ALA A 510 -6.00 -0.19 -9.19
C ALA A 510 -5.54 1.25 -8.96
N ALA A 511 -4.49 1.45 -8.15
CA ALA A 511 -3.82 2.75 -8.03
C ALA A 511 -2.31 2.60 -7.82
N HIS A 512 -1.58 3.66 -8.19
CA HIS A 512 -0.19 3.78 -7.83
C HIS A 512 -0.04 3.76 -6.31
N ALA A 513 0.86 2.90 -5.83
CA ALA A 513 1.37 3.00 -4.49
C ALA A 513 2.19 4.30 -4.45
N TRP A 514 1.62 5.36 -3.88
CA TRP A 514 2.43 6.50 -3.43
C TRP A 514 3.38 6.01 -2.34
N SER A 515 4.37 6.81 -1.94
CA SER A 515 5.23 6.52 -0.78
C SER A 515 4.40 5.99 0.39
N THR A 516 4.29 4.67 0.51
CA THR A 516 3.55 4.00 1.57
C THR A 516 4.42 4.23 2.79
N GLY A 517 4.19 5.33 3.50
CA GLY A 517 4.98 5.83 4.63
C GLY A 517 5.02 4.91 5.85
N HIS A 518 4.76 3.62 5.66
CA HIS A 518 4.72 2.58 6.66
C HIS A 518 5.57 1.41 6.16
N GLY A 519 6.80 1.31 6.68
CA GLY A 519 7.71 0.18 6.43
C GLY A 519 9.10 0.59 5.97
N HIS A 520 10.09 -0.26 6.24
CA HIS A 520 11.42 -0.13 5.65
C HIS A 520 11.30 -0.30 4.13
N HIS A 521 11.88 0.61 3.34
CA HIS A 521 11.86 0.50 1.88
C HIS A 521 13.11 -0.27 1.42
N ALA A 522 12.90 -1.40 0.76
CA ALA A 522 13.98 -2.15 0.13
C ALA A 522 14.29 -1.60 -1.25
N ASP A 523 15.56 -1.62 -1.65
CA ASP A 523 16.02 -1.31 -3.01
C ASP A 523 15.20 -1.97 -4.14
N ARG A 524 14.68 -3.18 -3.86
CA ARG A 524 13.78 -3.94 -4.72
C ARG A 524 12.58 -4.41 -3.89
N GLN A 525 11.39 -4.14 -4.39
CA GLN A 525 10.13 -4.49 -3.73
C GLN A 525 9.13 -5.02 -4.75
N ASN A 526 8.38 -6.05 -4.38
CA ASN A 526 7.35 -6.62 -5.21
C ASN A 526 6.05 -5.81 -5.13
N PHE A 527 5.37 -5.71 -6.28
CA PHE A 527 4.06 -5.07 -6.43
C PHE A 527 3.16 -5.92 -7.31
N SER A 528 1.87 -5.58 -7.36
CA SER A 528 0.94 -6.28 -8.24
C SER A 528 1.07 -5.83 -9.68
N ALA A 529 1.42 -4.55 -9.89
CA ALA A 529 1.76 -4.02 -11.19
C ALA A 529 2.78 -2.87 -11.09
N VAL A 530 3.34 -2.50 -12.23
CA VAL A 530 4.13 -1.28 -12.45
C VAL A 530 3.59 -0.59 -13.69
N THR A 531 3.87 0.71 -13.82
CA THR A 531 3.33 1.49 -14.93
C THR A 531 4.06 1.24 -16.26
N GLY A 532 3.32 1.33 -17.35
CA GLY A 532 3.85 1.31 -18.72
C GLY A 532 4.73 2.50 -19.07
N ALA A 533 4.75 3.58 -18.27
CA ALA A 533 5.61 4.74 -18.53
C ALA A 533 7.10 4.38 -18.51
N CYS A 534 7.51 3.44 -17.65
CA CYS A 534 8.83 2.81 -17.69
C CYS A 534 8.76 1.40 -17.10
N MET A 535 8.78 0.38 -17.96
CA MET A 535 8.79 -1.02 -17.53
C MET A 535 9.73 -1.86 -18.38
N ALA A 536 10.50 -2.73 -17.74
CA ALA A 536 11.43 -3.66 -18.36
C ALA A 536 11.00 -5.12 -18.17
N PHE A 537 11.29 -5.96 -19.15
CA PHE A 537 11.02 -7.40 -19.10
C PHE A 537 11.94 -8.17 -20.05
N ARG A 538 12.11 -9.47 -19.81
CA ARG A 538 12.73 -10.37 -20.80
C ARG A 538 11.80 -10.52 -21.99
N ARG A 539 12.35 -10.54 -23.21
CA ARG A 539 11.58 -10.84 -24.43
C ARG A 539 10.77 -12.11 -24.30
N SER A 540 11.37 -13.17 -23.76
CA SER A 540 10.70 -14.47 -23.54
C SER A 540 9.47 -14.39 -22.64
N VAL A 541 9.43 -13.46 -21.68
CA VAL A 541 8.25 -13.22 -20.84
C VAL A 541 7.16 -12.53 -21.66
N PHE A 542 7.52 -11.51 -22.43
CA PHE A 542 6.55 -10.80 -23.28
C PHE A 542 5.91 -11.73 -24.32
N ASP A 543 6.74 -12.51 -25.02
CA ASP A 543 6.28 -13.47 -26.03
C ASP A 543 5.44 -14.59 -25.39
N GLY A 544 5.89 -15.13 -24.26
CA GLY A 544 5.17 -16.17 -23.51
C GLY A 544 3.81 -15.70 -22.97
N LEU A 545 3.63 -14.39 -22.76
CA LEU A 545 2.37 -13.78 -22.37
C LEU A 545 1.55 -13.27 -23.56
N ASN A 546 2.00 -13.43 -24.80
CA ASN A 546 1.37 -12.88 -26.02
C ASN A 546 1.25 -11.34 -26.02
N GLY A 547 2.25 -10.65 -25.45
CA GLY A 547 2.35 -9.19 -25.43
C GLY A 547 1.23 -8.47 -24.67
N LEU A 548 1.04 -7.18 -24.99
CA LEU A 548 -0.02 -6.33 -24.45
C LEU A 548 -1.36 -6.61 -25.14
N ASN A 549 -2.46 -6.49 -24.39
CA ASN A 549 -3.81 -6.75 -24.88
C ASN A 549 -4.36 -5.57 -25.70
N ALA A 550 -3.90 -5.42 -26.93
CA ALA A 550 -4.28 -4.31 -27.80
C ALA A 550 -5.77 -4.29 -28.22
N ALA A 551 -6.45 -5.44 -28.14
CA ALA A 551 -7.85 -5.57 -28.55
C ALA A 551 -8.82 -5.02 -27.50
N GLN A 552 -8.56 -5.30 -26.21
CA GLN A 552 -9.44 -4.88 -25.12
C GLN A 552 -8.90 -3.66 -24.37
N LEU A 553 -7.58 -3.48 -24.34
CA LEU A 553 -6.88 -2.47 -23.54
C LEU A 553 -5.94 -1.63 -24.45
N PRO A 554 -6.48 -0.82 -25.37
CA PRO A 554 -5.67 -0.08 -26.34
C PRO A 554 -4.85 1.06 -25.71
N VAL A 555 -5.30 1.63 -24.57
CA VAL A 555 -4.72 2.86 -23.99
C VAL A 555 -4.56 2.76 -22.47
N THR A 556 -5.61 2.36 -21.76
CA THR A 556 -5.62 2.32 -20.28
C THR A 556 -5.60 0.88 -19.77
N TRP A 557 -4.97 0.66 -18.61
CA TRP A 557 -4.85 -0.62 -17.90
C TRP A 557 -4.07 -1.75 -18.58
N ASN A 558 -3.43 -1.48 -19.73
CA ASN A 558 -2.65 -2.48 -20.46
C ASN A 558 -1.43 -3.00 -19.68
N ASP A 559 -0.77 -2.12 -18.95
CA ASP A 559 0.37 -2.37 -18.07
C ASP A 559 -0.05 -3.21 -16.85
N VAL A 560 -1.18 -2.86 -16.24
CA VAL A 560 -1.78 -3.61 -15.13
C VAL A 560 -2.19 -5.01 -15.56
N ASP A 561 -2.89 -5.17 -16.69
CA ASP A 561 -3.24 -6.48 -17.25
C ASP A 561 -2.00 -7.33 -17.54
N PHE A 562 -0.97 -6.75 -18.16
CA PHE A 562 0.27 -7.47 -18.46
C PHE A 562 0.99 -7.94 -17.19
N CYS A 563 1.09 -7.07 -16.18
CA CYS A 563 1.66 -7.42 -14.88
C CYS A 563 0.86 -8.51 -14.17
N LEU A 564 -0.47 -8.42 -14.18
CA LEU A 564 -1.35 -9.43 -13.57
C LEU A 564 -1.25 -10.77 -14.29
N ARG A 565 -1.15 -10.79 -15.63
CA ARG A 565 -0.89 -12.03 -16.39
C ARG A 565 0.49 -12.61 -16.10
N ALA A 566 1.52 -11.79 -15.93
CA ALA A 566 2.83 -12.26 -15.49
C ALA A 566 2.75 -12.94 -14.12
N ARG A 567 1.99 -12.37 -13.17
CA ARG A 567 1.74 -12.96 -11.85
C ARG A 567 0.95 -14.27 -11.92
N GLU A 568 -0.06 -14.34 -12.77
CA GLU A 568 -0.81 -15.58 -13.03
C GLU A 568 0.08 -16.69 -13.60
N ALA A 569 1.13 -16.33 -14.34
CA ALA A 569 2.17 -17.25 -14.81
C ALA A 569 3.22 -17.61 -13.74
N GLY A 570 3.06 -17.15 -12.50
CA GLY A 570 3.98 -17.42 -11.39
C GLY A 570 5.23 -16.52 -11.38
N LEU A 571 5.24 -15.44 -12.16
CA LEU A 571 6.33 -14.47 -12.18
C LEU A 571 6.06 -13.30 -11.23
N ARG A 572 7.14 -12.72 -10.73
CA ARG A 572 7.11 -11.56 -9.83
C ARG A 572 7.18 -10.26 -10.62
N VAL A 573 6.59 -9.20 -10.07
CA VAL A 573 6.65 -7.84 -10.61
C VAL A 573 7.36 -6.97 -9.59
N VAL A 574 8.51 -6.41 -9.95
CA VAL A 574 9.45 -5.78 -9.02
C VAL A 574 9.60 -4.30 -9.36
N LEU A 575 9.57 -3.43 -8.36
CA LEU A 575 10.02 -2.04 -8.48
C LEU A 575 11.51 -1.98 -8.15
N ALA A 576 12.33 -1.52 -9.11
CA ALA A 576 13.73 -1.19 -8.88
C ALA A 576 13.84 0.26 -8.40
N ARG A 577 13.86 0.49 -7.08
CA ARG A 577 13.80 1.84 -6.49
C ARG A 577 15.00 2.72 -6.83
N GLN A 578 16.12 2.11 -7.21
CA GLN A 578 17.35 2.78 -7.62
C GLN A 578 17.25 3.34 -9.06
N ALA A 579 16.32 2.82 -9.87
CA ALA A 579 16.02 3.39 -11.17
C ALA A 579 15.03 4.53 -10.96
N VAL A 580 15.55 5.76 -10.82
CA VAL A 580 14.75 6.96 -10.63
C VAL A 580 14.70 7.75 -11.94
N LEU A 581 13.50 8.03 -12.42
CA LEU A 581 13.26 8.82 -13.64
C LEU A 581 12.20 9.89 -13.36
N VAL A 582 12.15 10.92 -14.19
CA VAL A 582 11.11 11.95 -14.17
C VAL A 582 10.11 11.68 -15.29
N HIS A 583 8.82 11.81 -15.03
CA HIS A 583 7.77 11.61 -16.02
C HIS A 583 6.80 12.80 -16.01
N ASP A 584 6.74 13.52 -17.13
CA ASP A 584 5.97 14.77 -17.30
C ASP A 584 4.58 14.51 -17.92
N GLU A 585 3.77 13.73 -17.20
CA GLU A 585 2.45 13.19 -17.62
C GLU A 585 1.42 14.28 -18.00
N GLY A 586 1.56 15.51 -17.51
CA GLY A 586 0.54 16.56 -17.59
C GLY A 586 0.43 17.31 -18.93
N SER A 587 1.19 16.92 -19.97
CA SER A 587 1.36 17.75 -21.17
C SER A 587 1.09 17.06 -22.51
N THR A 588 0.99 15.73 -22.53
CA THR A 588 0.91 14.93 -23.77
C THR A 588 -0.48 14.30 -24.00
N ARG A 589 -1.31 14.20 -22.95
CA ARG A 589 -2.60 13.50 -23.01
C ARG A 589 -3.68 14.17 -22.17
N THR A 590 -4.90 14.23 -22.70
CA THR A 590 -6.08 14.54 -21.91
C THR A 590 -6.24 13.47 -20.81
N PRO A 591 -6.44 13.84 -19.53
CA PRO A 591 -6.61 12.89 -18.45
C PRO A 591 -7.67 11.81 -18.76
N ASP A 592 -7.48 10.58 -18.25
CA ASP A 592 -8.46 9.50 -18.40
C ASP A 592 -9.83 9.85 -17.79
N SER A 593 -9.83 10.73 -16.79
CA SER A 593 -11.02 11.25 -16.12
C SER A 593 -11.80 12.30 -16.93
N ALA A 594 -11.26 12.76 -18.07
CA ALA A 594 -11.97 13.71 -18.91
C ALA A 594 -13.23 13.09 -19.53
N PRO A 595 -14.32 13.86 -19.72
CA PRO A 595 -15.61 13.35 -20.19
C PRO A 595 -15.54 12.50 -21.47
N GLU A 596 -14.66 12.87 -22.40
CA GLU A 596 -14.44 12.17 -23.67
C GLU A 596 -13.77 10.79 -23.51
N ASN A 597 -12.96 10.59 -22.46
CA ASN A 597 -12.22 9.36 -22.21
C ASN A 597 -12.97 8.41 -21.26
N LEU A 598 -13.92 8.93 -20.49
CA LEU A 598 -14.66 8.19 -19.46
C LEU A 598 -15.34 6.89 -19.99
N PRO A 599 -15.98 6.86 -21.18
CA PRO A 599 -16.56 5.61 -21.69
C PRO A 599 -15.52 4.51 -21.92
N GLN A 600 -14.31 4.88 -22.38
CA GLN A 600 -13.21 3.94 -22.57
C GLN A 600 -12.65 3.47 -21.23
N LEU A 601 -12.46 4.38 -20.28
CA LEU A 601 -12.02 4.07 -18.92
C LEU A 601 -12.97 3.09 -18.23
N LEU A 602 -14.29 3.31 -18.32
CA LEU A 602 -15.29 2.42 -17.71
C LEU A 602 -15.28 1.02 -18.34
N ARG A 603 -15.22 0.93 -19.68
CA ARG A 603 -15.15 -0.36 -20.39
C ARG A 603 -13.90 -1.15 -20.03
N THR A 604 -12.75 -0.52 -20.08
CA THR A 604 -11.46 -1.16 -19.77
C THR A 604 -11.36 -1.53 -18.28
N SER A 605 -11.89 -0.71 -17.39
CA SER A 605 -11.99 -1.03 -15.95
C SER A 605 -12.88 -2.25 -15.70
N ALA A 606 -14.04 -2.34 -16.37
CA ALA A 606 -14.92 -3.51 -16.27
C ALA A 606 -14.25 -4.79 -16.80
N TYR A 607 -13.43 -4.67 -17.86
CA TYR A 607 -12.63 -5.78 -18.36
C TYR A 607 -11.65 -6.30 -17.29
N ILE A 608 -10.84 -5.41 -16.68
CA ILE A 608 -9.90 -5.82 -15.62
C ILE A 608 -10.64 -6.41 -14.43
N ALA A 609 -11.74 -5.77 -14.02
CA ALA A 609 -12.59 -6.23 -12.93
C ALA A 609 -13.07 -7.68 -13.13
N THR A 610 -13.41 -8.01 -14.38
CA THR A 610 -13.91 -9.34 -14.75
C THR A 610 -12.77 -10.35 -14.94
N ARG A 611 -11.74 -9.99 -15.73
CA ARG A 611 -10.63 -10.87 -16.11
C ARG A 611 -9.73 -11.22 -14.93
N HIS A 612 -9.52 -10.27 -14.02
CA HIS A 612 -8.63 -10.42 -12.87
C HIS A 612 -9.37 -10.34 -11.52
N ARG A 613 -10.66 -10.70 -11.49
CA ARG A 613 -11.51 -10.70 -10.29
C ARG A 613 -10.85 -11.33 -9.05
N HIS A 614 -10.01 -12.34 -9.24
CA HIS A 614 -9.32 -13.04 -8.16
C HIS A 614 -8.24 -12.16 -7.49
N ALA A 615 -7.54 -11.35 -8.27
CA ALA A 615 -6.52 -10.42 -7.78
C ALA A 615 -7.13 -9.21 -7.04
N LEU A 616 -8.37 -8.84 -7.37
CA LEU A 616 -9.08 -7.69 -6.79
C LEU A 616 -9.63 -7.93 -5.37
N THR A 617 -9.59 -9.17 -4.88
CA THR A 617 -10.14 -9.49 -3.56
C THR A 617 -9.26 -9.04 -2.40
N ALA A 618 -7.93 -9.06 -2.58
CA ALA A 618 -6.93 -8.58 -1.63
C ALA A 618 -5.58 -8.51 -2.34
N ASP A 619 -4.96 -7.33 -2.37
CA ASP A 619 -3.60 -7.19 -2.88
C ASP A 619 -2.59 -7.69 -1.85
N PRO A 620 -1.66 -8.60 -2.21
CA PRO A 620 -0.68 -9.14 -1.25
C PRO A 620 0.38 -8.13 -0.83
N PHE A 621 0.56 -7.03 -1.58
CA PHE A 621 1.53 -5.96 -1.29
C PHE A 621 0.89 -4.77 -0.57
N LEU A 622 -0.39 -4.87 -0.23
CA LEU A 622 -1.08 -3.95 0.65
C LEU A 622 -1.45 -4.67 1.95
N ASN A 623 -1.14 -4.04 3.10
CA ASN A 623 -1.62 -4.58 4.37
C ASN A 623 -3.17 -4.58 4.38
N PRO A 624 -3.83 -5.68 4.77
CA PRO A 624 -5.29 -5.78 4.67
C PRO A 624 -6.05 -4.91 5.70
N ASN A 625 -5.35 -4.31 6.66
CA ASN A 625 -5.91 -3.32 7.59
C ASN A 625 -5.88 -1.89 7.01
N LEU A 626 -5.28 -1.69 5.84
CA LEU A 626 -5.28 -0.41 5.14
C LEU A 626 -6.48 -0.32 4.19
N THR A 627 -7.13 0.84 4.16
CA THR A 627 -8.21 1.08 3.23
C THR A 627 -7.66 1.27 1.83
N VAL A 628 -8.14 0.39 0.98
CA VAL A 628 -7.88 0.35 -0.45
C VAL A 628 -8.29 1.67 -1.14
N LYS A 629 -9.31 2.37 -0.63
CA LYS A 629 -9.86 3.63 -1.18
C LYS A 629 -8.98 4.87 -0.98
N SER A 630 -7.98 4.82 -0.10
CA SER A 630 -7.08 5.95 0.19
C SER A 630 -5.65 5.72 -0.33
N GLY A 631 -5.47 4.83 -1.30
CA GLY A 631 -4.13 4.40 -1.71
C GLY A 631 -3.37 3.70 -0.57
N GLY A 632 -4.08 3.09 0.37
CA GLY A 632 -3.49 2.40 1.51
C GLY A 632 -3.07 3.30 2.68
N ARG A 633 -3.70 4.47 2.87
CA ARG A 633 -3.26 5.45 3.88
C ARG A 633 -4.07 5.47 5.18
N LEU A 634 -5.32 5.00 5.16
CA LEU A 634 -6.19 4.99 6.35
C LEU A 634 -6.41 3.58 6.89
N LEU A 635 -6.45 3.40 8.22
CA LEU A 635 -6.90 2.16 8.85
C LEU A 635 -8.36 1.88 8.50
N ASP A 636 -8.73 0.64 8.15
CA ASP A 636 -10.13 0.24 7.98
C ASP A 636 -10.79 0.04 9.35
N PRO A 637 -11.64 0.97 9.82
CA PRO A 637 -12.31 0.83 11.10
C PRO A 637 -13.49 -0.15 11.03
N SER A 638 -13.94 -0.49 9.80
CA SER A 638 -15.07 -1.37 9.55
C SER A 638 -14.68 -2.85 9.46
N ALA A 639 -13.39 -3.15 9.37
CA ALA A 639 -12.84 -4.49 9.33
C ALA A 639 -11.55 -4.61 10.18
N PRO A 640 -11.63 -4.44 11.52
CA PRO A 640 -10.47 -4.49 12.39
C PRO A 640 -9.77 -5.86 12.32
N GLN A 641 -8.48 -5.85 11.98
CA GLN A 641 -7.55 -6.99 11.91
C GLN A 641 -8.13 -8.21 11.16
N GLN A 642 -7.98 -8.23 9.82
CA GLN A 642 -8.48 -9.28 8.92
C GLN A 642 -7.74 -10.64 9.05
N ILE A 643 -7.63 -11.17 10.26
CA ILE A 643 -6.92 -12.42 10.57
C ILE A 643 -7.76 -13.67 10.25
N TRP A 644 -9.08 -13.60 10.35
CA TRP A 644 -9.94 -14.79 10.21
C TRP A 644 -9.98 -15.39 8.80
N PRO A 645 -10.05 -14.62 7.70
CA PRO A 645 -9.91 -15.17 6.36
C PRO A 645 -8.58 -15.92 6.16
N ILE A 646 -7.49 -15.40 6.75
CA ILE A 646 -6.16 -16.02 6.72
C ILE A 646 -6.13 -17.33 7.52
N LEU A 647 -6.88 -17.43 8.61
CA LEU A 647 -6.95 -18.63 9.44
C LEU A 647 -8.00 -19.67 8.96
N GLN A 648 -8.95 -19.25 8.11
CA GLN A 648 -9.97 -20.11 7.50
C GLN A 648 -9.50 -20.78 6.20
N ARG A 649 -8.62 -20.15 5.40
CA ARG A 649 -8.05 -20.71 4.15
C ARG A 649 -7.10 -21.92 4.34
N GLY A 650 -7.14 -22.60 5.49
CA GLY A 650 -6.28 -23.73 5.85
C GLY A 650 -6.84 -25.12 5.50
N GLY A 651 -7.82 -25.22 4.59
CA GLY A 651 -8.41 -26.48 4.19
C GLY A 651 -8.92 -26.46 2.77
N ARG A 652 -8.04 -26.76 1.82
CA ARG A 652 -8.27 -27.54 0.60
C ARG A 652 -6.93 -27.84 -0.05
#